data_AF-A0A7Y1Y4D1-F1
#
_entry.id   AF-A0A7Y1Y4D1-F1
#
_cell.length_a   1.000
_cell.length_b   1.000
_cell.length_c   1.000
_cell.angle_alpha   90.00
_cell.angle_beta   90.00
_cell.angle_gamma   90.00
#
_symmetry.space_group_name_H-M   'P 1'
#
loop_
_entity.id
_entity.type
_entity.pdbx_description
1 polymer ?
#
loop_
_entity_poly.entity_id
_entity_poly.type
_entity_poly.pdbx_seq_one_letter_code
_entity_poly.pdbx_strand_id
1 'polypeptide(L)'
;MEEDLLNLLGRKDYVPADVPELLGALKLPAAKKRTLQKTLKQLERAGEVVRIKDARYVLPEEADLIPGRIQITRQGRGFLLPDAPGLGEIAIPASQTGIALHDDHVLVRRDVRPRGMRSKPDDPDTGSVVRVLARRRTRIVGTLRSSERFHYVVPDDSRMQKDIYVPPARDVGREAQSGDKVVVELGEWESRHTNPEGVIVEVLGPPTAEGVDMLAILRHYDLPLQFPPKVLQEVRRFGSEVGERDLAGRTDCRDHPVVTIDPEDAKDFDDAFSLERSGSKRWKLRVHIADVSHYVSPGSVLDVEARKRGNSTYLVDRVVPMLPEALSNELCSLKPRVDRLTKCVEFLINDDGKVVRSRCYPAVIHSRRRFSYEAAMEVMEGSPGDDIEEMLQQADRLAQKIRRRRFKDGSLELDFPESKIRLDDRGRVADIVRVEYDRSHQLIEEFMLLANEAVAGRLMKLKQPSIYRVHENPDPSRLKEYREEVLSHNVPCGNLEKTAEVQKLLRKLGELAIGPALKIGFLKSLMRARYAVEPLGHYGLAKDKYTHFTSPIRRYADLVVHRSLFEDRSGKKASLKETADHISATERNSADAERDSKSVKLYAYLQAQIKSGKPRRYEALVTDVRNFGIFIDVIDLGMGGLVPLSLLNDDFYEFDATRVRVHGRRTRRTIGLGDRLEVEVAKVDPLKKQVDFRLVPDPARKRGGKRRPADPKGNSRTSKSARKRPAAKGARKRRSPAANGNNKRNAKQSTPKGAEKQKSTPGTRAARKEASPSRKRRRRRSRSGSARNR
;
A
#
# COMPACT_ATOMS: atom_id res chain seq x y z
N MET A 1 -11.59 28.94 -21.39
CA MET A 1 -11.35 28.14 -22.62
C MET A 1 -11.66 26.68 -22.38
N GLU A 2 -11.06 26.07 -21.34
CA GLU A 2 -11.32 24.67 -20.94
C GLU A 2 -12.79 24.47 -20.54
N GLU A 3 -13.27 25.26 -19.57
CA GLU A 3 -14.68 25.31 -19.17
C GLU A 3 -15.61 25.65 -20.35
N ASP A 4 -15.27 26.65 -21.18
CA ASP A 4 -16.09 27.03 -22.37
C ASP A 4 -16.26 25.87 -23.37
N LEU A 5 -15.21 25.06 -23.52
CA LEU A 5 -15.17 23.92 -24.43
C LEU A 5 -16.00 22.75 -23.87
N LEU A 6 -15.84 22.41 -22.58
CA LEU A 6 -16.66 21.40 -21.91
C LEU A 6 -18.16 21.81 -21.90
N ASN A 7 -18.45 23.09 -21.65
CA ASN A 7 -19.80 23.68 -21.71
C ASN A 7 -20.37 23.80 -23.14
N LEU A 8 -19.54 23.61 -24.19
CA LEU A 8 -20.00 23.48 -25.57
C LEU A 8 -20.29 22.01 -25.92
N LEU A 9 -19.39 21.10 -25.54
CA LEU A 9 -19.53 19.67 -25.80
C LEU A 9 -20.68 19.02 -25.00
N GLY A 10 -20.98 19.53 -23.80
CA GLY A 10 -22.05 19.04 -22.93
C GLY A 10 -23.45 19.60 -23.20
N ARG A 11 -23.70 20.19 -24.38
CA ARG A 11 -25.03 20.70 -24.73
C ARG A 11 -25.86 19.64 -25.45
N LYS A 12 -27.18 19.62 -25.19
CA LYS A 12 -28.11 18.65 -25.82
C LYS A 12 -28.29 18.83 -27.32
N ASP A 13 -27.90 19.99 -27.86
CA ASP A 13 -27.88 20.33 -29.29
C ASP A 13 -26.48 20.25 -29.91
N TYR A 14 -25.47 19.77 -29.18
CA TYR A 14 -24.11 19.67 -29.68
C TYR A 14 -23.97 18.58 -30.76
N VAL A 15 -23.45 18.98 -31.92
CA VAL A 15 -23.05 18.06 -32.98
C VAL A 15 -21.52 17.87 -32.90
N PRO A 16 -20.99 16.62 -32.91
CA PRO A 16 -19.56 16.36 -32.77
C PRO A 16 -18.70 17.14 -33.77
N ALA A 17 -17.89 18.08 -33.27
CA ALA A 17 -17.19 19.07 -34.09
C ALA A 17 -15.67 18.83 -34.18
N ASP A 18 -15.05 19.24 -35.29
CA ASP A 18 -13.61 19.24 -35.50
C ASP A 18 -12.91 20.53 -35.00
N VAL A 19 -11.59 20.68 -35.17
CA VAL A 19 -10.86 21.86 -34.65
C VAL A 19 -11.29 23.19 -35.33
N PRO A 20 -11.36 23.31 -36.67
CA PRO A 20 -12.04 24.41 -37.36
C PRO A 20 -13.45 24.73 -36.84
N GLU A 21 -14.33 23.73 -36.75
CA GLU A 21 -15.73 23.91 -36.34
C GLU A 21 -15.84 24.39 -34.90
N LEU A 22 -15.08 23.79 -33.96
CA LEU A 22 -15.00 24.22 -32.56
C LEU A 22 -14.46 25.65 -32.41
N LEU A 23 -13.50 26.05 -33.24
CA LEU A 23 -12.94 27.42 -33.22
C LEU A 23 -13.99 28.45 -33.64
N GLY A 24 -14.83 28.12 -34.63
CA GLY A 24 -16.00 28.93 -35.01
C GLY A 24 -17.08 28.97 -33.93
N ALA A 25 -17.47 27.80 -33.39
CA ALA A 25 -18.52 27.67 -32.38
C ALA A 25 -18.18 28.42 -31.07
N LEU A 26 -16.90 28.38 -30.64
CA LEU A 26 -16.40 29.14 -29.50
C LEU A 26 -16.10 30.63 -29.81
N LYS A 27 -16.35 31.09 -31.06
CA LYS A 27 -16.05 32.44 -31.55
C LYS A 27 -14.59 32.89 -31.31
N LEU A 28 -13.66 31.95 -31.38
CA LEU A 28 -12.24 32.20 -31.11
C LEU A 28 -11.52 32.69 -32.37
N PRO A 29 -10.63 33.70 -32.27
CA PRO A 29 -9.85 34.15 -33.43
C PRO A 29 -8.83 33.10 -33.85
N ALA A 30 -8.52 33.01 -35.15
CA ALA A 30 -7.67 31.97 -35.74
C ALA A 30 -6.30 31.78 -35.04
N ALA A 31 -5.72 32.86 -34.48
CA ALA A 31 -4.49 32.82 -33.69
C ALA A 31 -4.56 31.87 -32.47
N LYS A 32 -5.76 31.62 -31.91
CA LYS A 32 -5.97 30.70 -30.78
C LYS A 32 -6.02 29.22 -31.20
N LYS A 33 -5.96 28.88 -32.50
CA LYS A 33 -6.02 27.49 -32.99
C LYS A 33 -4.98 26.58 -32.31
N ARG A 34 -3.73 27.04 -32.17
CA ARG A 34 -2.67 26.29 -31.46
C ARG A 34 -2.97 26.11 -29.96
N THR A 35 -3.62 27.09 -29.32
CA THR A 35 -4.07 26.98 -27.92
C THR A 35 -5.18 25.96 -27.77
N LEU A 36 -6.21 26.04 -28.61
CA LEU A 36 -7.34 25.10 -28.63
C LEU A 36 -6.86 23.65 -28.87
N GLN A 37 -5.97 23.43 -29.83
CA GLN A 37 -5.34 22.13 -30.07
C GLN A 37 -4.54 21.61 -28.86
N LYS A 38 -3.88 22.50 -28.11
CA LYS A 38 -3.17 22.12 -26.88
C LYS A 38 -4.16 21.73 -25.78
N THR A 39 -5.21 22.52 -25.55
CA THR A 39 -6.27 22.23 -24.57
C THR A 39 -7.00 20.94 -24.89
N LEU A 40 -7.42 20.73 -26.16
CA LEU A 40 -8.02 19.46 -26.61
C LEU A 40 -7.09 18.27 -26.34
N LYS A 41 -5.78 18.39 -26.63
CA LYS A 41 -4.80 17.33 -26.34
C LYS A 41 -4.52 17.14 -24.84
N GLN A 42 -4.81 18.12 -23.99
CA GLN A 42 -4.79 17.98 -22.53
C GLN A 42 -6.04 17.23 -22.05
N LEU A 43 -7.24 17.61 -22.51
CA LEU A 43 -8.50 16.95 -22.18
C LEU A 43 -8.58 15.50 -22.74
N GLU A 44 -8.07 15.24 -23.94
CA GLU A 44 -7.88 13.86 -24.47
C GLU A 44 -7.02 13.00 -23.55
N ARG A 45 -6.02 13.58 -22.87
CA ARG A 45 -5.14 12.87 -21.93
C ARG A 45 -5.73 12.74 -20.53
N ALA A 46 -6.52 13.73 -20.11
CA ALA A 46 -7.29 13.72 -18.86
C ALA A 46 -8.55 12.84 -18.94
N GLY A 47 -8.95 12.41 -20.15
CA GLY A 47 -10.15 11.59 -20.36
C GLY A 47 -11.46 12.37 -20.40
N GLU A 48 -11.42 13.68 -20.20
CA GLU A 48 -12.61 14.57 -20.18
C GLU A 48 -13.22 14.80 -21.57
N VAL A 49 -12.46 14.55 -22.64
CA VAL A 49 -12.91 14.67 -24.04
C VAL A 49 -12.37 13.50 -24.86
N VAL A 50 -13.20 12.92 -25.73
CA VAL A 50 -12.83 11.84 -26.64
C VAL A 50 -12.83 12.33 -28.09
N ARG A 51 -11.73 12.09 -28.80
CA ARG A 51 -11.67 12.23 -30.27
C ARG A 51 -12.12 10.93 -30.94
N ILE A 52 -13.23 11.01 -31.67
CA ILE A 52 -13.86 9.92 -32.41
C ILE A 52 -13.37 9.89 -33.87
N LYS A 53 -14.14 9.28 -34.79
CA LYS A 53 -13.84 9.23 -36.22
C LYS A 53 -13.78 10.65 -36.80
N ASP A 54 -13.06 10.80 -37.92
CA ASP A 54 -12.98 12.04 -38.71
C ASP A 54 -12.51 13.26 -37.89
N ALA A 55 -11.71 13.01 -36.85
CA ALA A 55 -11.12 13.99 -35.92
C ALA A 55 -12.12 14.88 -35.14
N ARG A 56 -13.40 14.46 -35.06
CA ARG A 56 -14.44 15.14 -34.28
C ARG A 56 -14.32 14.80 -32.78
N TYR A 57 -14.77 15.71 -31.92
CA TYR A 57 -14.64 15.62 -30.46
C TYR A 57 -16.00 15.53 -29.75
N VAL A 58 -16.10 14.74 -28.68
CA VAL A 58 -17.30 14.51 -27.85
C VAL A 58 -16.92 14.32 -26.38
N LEU A 59 -17.90 14.38 -25.46
CA LEU A 59 -17.71 13.86 -24.10
C LEU A 59 -17.64 12.31 -24.11
N PRO A 60 -17.00 11.67 -23.12
CA PRO A 60 -16.86 10.20 -23.08
C PRO A 60 -18.19 9.47 -22.98
N GLU A 61 -19.12 10.02 -22.18
CA GLU A 61 -20.43 9.44 -21.89
C GLU A 61 -21.29 9.29 -23.17
N GLU A 62 -21.27 10.31 -24.03
CA GLU A 62 -21.94 10.33 -25.35
C GLU A 62 -21.39 9.28 -26.34
N ALA A 63 -20.24 8.67 -26.04
CA ALA A 63 -19.61 7.63 -26.87
C ALA A 63 -19.73 6.21 -26.29
N ASP A 64 -20.40 6.05 -25.14
CA ASP A 64 -20.37 4.86 -24.27
C ASP A 64 -18.92 4.42 -23.98
N LEU A 65 -18.16 5.36 -23.42
CA LEU A 65 -16.74 5.20 -23.08
C LEU A 65 -16.43 5.80 -21.70
N ILE A 66 -15.72 5.03 -20.88
CA ILE A 66 -15.41 5.35 -19.49
C ILE A 66 -13.89 5.58 -19.39
N PRO A 67 -13.43 6.79 -19.03
CA PRO A 67 -12.02 7.05 -18.72
C PRO A 67 -11.67 6.52 -17.32
N GLY A 68 -10.42 6.09 -17.15
CA GLY A 68 -9.92 5.62 -15.87
C GLY A 68 -8.56 4.95 -15.95
N ARG A 69 -8.00 4.60 -14.78
CA ARG A 69 -6.67 3.99 -14.65
C ARG A 69 -6.78 2.47 -14.59
N ILE A 70 -5.95 1.77 -15.38
CA ILE A 70 -5.99 0.29 -15.43
C ILE A 70 -4.94 -0.37 -14.54
N GLN A 71 -5.40 -1.11 -13.53
CA GLN A 71 -4.56 -1.95 -12.69
C GLN A 71 -4.45 -3.36 -13.27
N ILE A 72 -3.35 -3.63 -13.97
CA ILE A 72 -3.06 -4.95 -14.56
C ILE A 72 -2.38 -5.87 -13.53
N THR A 73 -2.83 -7.13 -13.43
CA THR A 73 -2.21 -8.18 -12.60
C THR A 73 -1.18 -8.99 -13.39
N ARG A 74 -0.37 -9.81 -12.70
CA ARG A 74 0.60 -10.72 -13.36
C ARG A 74 -0.05 -11.73 -14.32
N GLN A 75 -1.31 -12.10 -14.10
CA GLN A 75 -2.08 -12.95 -15.02
C GLN A 75 -2.59 -12.19 -16.26
N GLY A 76 -2.29 -10.89 -16.39
CA GLY A 76 -2.69 -10.04 -17.52
C GLY A 76 -4.12 -9.51 -17.43
N ARG A 77 -4.91 -9.89 -16.41
CA ARG A 77 -6.23 -9.29 -16.14
C ARG A 77 -6.04 -7.83 -15.74
N GLY A 78 -6.87 -6.94 -16.26
CA GLY A 78 -6.95 -5.55 -15.81
C GLY A 78 -8.16 -5.31 -14.92
N PHE A 79 -8.11 -4.23 -14.16
CA PHE A 79 -9.24 -3.65 -13.45
C PHE A 79 -9.21 -2.15 -13.72
N LEU A 80 -10.29 -1.57 -14.24
CA LEU A 80 -10.42 -0.13 -14.42
C LEU A 80 -10.92 0.50 -13.12
N LEU A 81 -10.19 1.49 -12.62
CA LEU A 81 -10.67 2.45 -11.64
C LEU A 81 -11.13 3.69 -12.42
N PRO A 82 -12.45 3.94 -12.57
CA PRO A 82 -12.96 5.10 -13.31
C PRO A 82 -12.59 6.43 -12.65
N ASP A 83 -12.41 7.48 -13.44
CA ASP A 83 -12.19 8.83 -12.87
C ASP A 83 -13.48 9.47 -12.33
N ALA A 84 -14.64 9.03 -12.84
CA ALA A 84 -15.95 9.51 -12.43
C ALA A 84 -16.39 8.88 -11.09
N PRO A 85 -16.66 9.67 -10.04
CA PRO A 85 -17.02 9.14 -8.73
C PRO A 85 -18.38 8.45 -8.75
N GLY A 86 -18.49 7.31 -8.05
CA GLY A 86 -19.74 6.54 -7.94
C GLY A 86 -19.88 5.41 -8.97
N LEU A 87 -19.01 5.35 -9.99
CA LEU A 87 -18.85 4.14 -10.79
C LEU A 87 -17.99 3.12 -10.03
N GLY A 88 -18.38 1.83 -10.12
CA GLY A 88 -17.61 0.72 -9.57
C GLY A 88 -16.40 0.35 -10.41
N GLU A 89 -15.55 -0.52 -9.88
CA GLU A 89 -14.43 -1.12 -10.61
C GLU A 89 -14.95 -1.99 -11.78
N ILE A 90 -14.36 -1.85 -12.97
CA ILE A 90 -14.73 -2.64 -14.16
C ILE A 90 -13.62 -3.65 -14.47
N ALA A 91 -13.96 -4.93 -14.44
CA ALA A 91 -13.02 -6.01 -14.71
C ALA A 91 -12.70 -6.13 -16.21
N ILE A 92 -11.42 -6.07 -16.56
CA ILE A 92 -10.93 -6.17 -17.94
C ILE A 92 -10.31 -7.55 -18.15
N PRO A 93 -10.92 -8.44 -18.97
CA PRO A 93 -10.32 -9.74 -19.30
C PRO A 93 -8.91 -9.59 -19.88
N ALA A 94 -8.03 -10.56 -19.64
CA ALA A 94 -6.63 -10.48 -20.11
C ALA A 94 -6.48 -10.41 -21.64
N SER A 95 -7.50 -10.82 -22.39
CA SER A 95 -7.64 -10.65 -23.84
C SER A 95 -8.02 -9.23 -24.27
N GLN A 96 -8.64 -8.44 -23.38
CA GLN A 96 -9.27 -7.14 -23.64
C GLN A 96 -8.49 -5.94 -23.09
N THR A 97 -7.32 -6.15 -22.48
CA THR A 97 -6.41 -5.09 -22.01
C THR A 97 -5.71 -4.31 -23.13
N GLY A 98 -5.87 -4.70 -24.40
CA GLY A 98 -5.24 -4.05 -25.54
C GLY A 98 -3.71 -4.00 -25.39
N ILE A 99 -3.14 -2.81 -25.59
CA ILE A 99 -1.71 -2.44 -25.48
C ILE A 99 -1.40 -1.64 -24.20
N ALA A 100 -2.29 -1.66 -23.22
CA ALA A 100 -2.14 -0.90 -21.97
C ALA A 100 -1.11 -1.57 -21.04
N LEU A 101 -0.38 -0.74 -20.30
CA LEU A 101 0.47 -1.16 -19.18
C LEU A 101 -0.20 -0.83 -17.84
N HIS A 102 0.37 -1.31 -16.74
CA HIS A 102 -0.17 -1.05 -15.40
C HIS A 102 -0.12 0.45 -15.06
N ASP A 103 -1.19 0.97 -14.45
CA ASP A 103 -1.45 2.38 -14.14
C ASP A 103 -1.57 3.33 -15.37
N ASP A 104 -1.53 2.82 -16.61
CA ASP A 104 -1.84 3.62 -17.80
C ASP A 104 -3.24 4.23 -17.67
N HIS A 105 -3.38 5.47 -18.15
CA HIS A 105 -4.68 6.10 -18.28
C HIS A 105 -5.32 5.65 -19.59
N VAL A 106 -6.51 5.06 -19.52
CA VAL A 106 -7.15 4.36 -20.65
C VAL A 106 -8.61 4.78 -20.80
N LEU A 107 -9.15 4.48 -21.99
CA LEU A 107 -10.55 4.63 -22.34
C LEU A 107 -11.14 3.24 -22.58
N VAL A 108 -12.15 2.88 -21.80
CA VAL A 108 -12.79 1.54 -21.81
C VAL A 108 -14.22 1.64 -22.33
N ARG A 109 -14.66 0.64 -23.10
CA ARG A 109 -16.08 0.38 -23.35
C ARG A 109 -16.56 -0.74 -22.43
N ARG A 110 -17.72 -0.56 -21.78
CA ARG A 110 -18.37 -1.59 -20.97
C ARG A 110 -19.03 -2.64 -21.87
N ASP A 111 -19.01 -3.90 -21.47
CA ASP A 111 -19.64 -4.98 -22.24
C ASP A 111 -21.17 -4.97 -22.03
N VAL A 112 -21.92 -4.85 -23.12
CA VAL A 112 -23.40 -4.84 -23.08
C VAL A 112 -23.92 -6.25 -22.81
N ARG A 113 -24.44 -6.50 -21.59
CA ARG A 113 -25.04 -7.79 -21.22
C ARG A 113 -26.29 -8.08 -22.07
N PRO A 114 -26.42 -9.29 -22.68
CA PRO A 114 -27.61 -9.65 -23.45
C PRO A 114 -28.89 -9.63 -22.60
N ARG A 115 -29.94 -8.96 -23.11
CA ARG A 115 -31.28 -8.96 -22.48
C ARG A 115 -31.82 -10.39 -22.41
N GLY A 116 -32.03 -10.90 -21.20
CA GLY A 116 -32.70 -12.18 -20.93
C GLY A 116 -32.05 -13.04 -19.85
N MET A 117 -30.73 -12.93 -19.65
CA MET A 117 -30.08 -13.62 -18.53
C MET A 117 -30.30 -12.87 -17.21
N ARG A 118 -30.90 -13.56 -16.22
CA ARG A 118 -30.86 -13.12 -14.82
C ARG A 118 -29.41 -13.17 -14.34
N SER A 119 -28.78 -12.00 -14.21
CA SER A 119 -27.49 -11.88 -13.50
C SER A 119 -27.66 -12.37 -12.06
N LYS A 120 -26.59 -12.96 -11.50
CA LYS A 120 -26.44 -12.98 -10.04
C LYS A 120 -26.14 -11.56 -9.55
N PRO A 121 -26.46 -11.20 -8.29
CA PRO A 121 -26.15 -9.86 -7.76
C PRO A 121 -24.67 -9.49 -7.87
N ASP A 122 -23.79 -10.50 -7.79
CA ASP A 122 -22.35 -10.35 -7.58
C ASP A 122 -21.51 -10.54 -8.87
N ASP A 123 -22.15 -10.61 -10.04
CA ASP A 123 -21.45 -10.75 -11.32
C ASP A 123 -20.87 -9.38 -11.73
N PRO A 124 -19.54 -9.19 -11.79
CA PRO A 124 -18.92 -7.87 -11.92
C PRO A 124 -19.12 -7.26 -13.31
N ASP A 125 -19.07 -5.94 -13.39
CA ASP A 125 -19.05 -5.26 -14.69
C ASP A 125 -17.76 -5.57 -15.44
N THR A 126 -17.87 -5.87 -16.73
CA THR A 126 -16.74 -6.13 -17.61
C THR A 126 -16.63 -5.10 -18.73
N GLY A 127 -15.44 -5.00 -19.32
CA GLY A 127 -15.22 -4.12 -20.46
C GLY A 127 -13.92 -4.39 -21.21
N SER A 128 -13.68 -3.57 -22.24
CA SER A 128 -12.52 -3.66 -23.12
C SER A 128 -11.83 -2.31 -23.32
N VAL A 129 -10.48 -2.33 -23.34
CA VAL A 129 -9.67 -1.13 -23.57
C VAL A 129 -9.73 -0.74 -25.05
N VAL A 130 -10.33 0.41 -25.33
CA VAL A 130 -10.46 0.97 -26.68
C VAL A 130 -9.25 1.82 -27.05
N ARG A 131 -8.65 2.53 -26.09
CA ARG A 131 -7.47 3.40 -26.32
C ARG A 131 -6.66 3.61 -25.04
N VAL A 132 -5.35 3.75 -25.17
CA VAL A 132 -4.50 4.34 -24.11
C VAL A 132 -4.47 5.85 -24.32
N LEU A 133 -4.91 6.62 -23.33
CA LEU A 133 -4.99 8.08 -23.35
C LEU A 133 -3.65 8.72 -22.95
N ALA A 134 -3.02 8.18 -21.91
CA ALA A 134 -1.66 8.53 -21.50
C ALA A 134 -0.98 7.32 -20.84
N ARG A 135 0.23 6.97 -21.29
CA ARG A 135 1.04 5.96 -20.60
C ARG A 135 1.55 6.50 -19.25
N ARG A 136 1.52 5.68 -18.20
CA ARG A 136 2.12 6.04 -16.90
C ARG A 136 3.64 5.99 -16.93
N ARG A 137 4.22 5.09 -17.73
CA ARG A 137 5.67 4.96 -17.96
C ARG A 137 5.93 4.66 -19.43
N THR A 138 6.92 5.33 -20.03
CA THR A 138 7.49 4.99 -21.34
C THR A 138 8.83 4.28 -21.21
N ARG A 139 9.53 4.47 -20.07
CA ARG A 139 10.76 3.77 -19.72
C ARG A 139 10.47 2.49 -18.98
N ILE A 140 11.04 1.39 -19.47
CA ILE A 140 10.94 0.06 -18.87
C ILE A 140 12.33 -0.38 -18.45
N VAL A 141 12.47 -0.79 -17.19
CA VAL A 141 13.67 -1.46 -16.69
C VAL A 141 13.53 -2.96 -16.90
N GLY A 142 14.58 -3.59 -17.38
CA GLY A 142 14.61 -5.02 -17.61
C GLY A 142 16.02 -5.58 -17.74
N THR A 143 16.10 -6.85 -18.07
CA THR A 143 17.36 -7.59 -18.23
C THR A 143 17.61 -7.88 -19.71
N LEU A 144 18.73 -7.41 -20.24
CA LEU A 144 19.12 -7.62 -21.63
C LEU A 144 19.43 -9.09 -21.91
N ARG A 145 18.95 -9.58 -23.05
CA ARG A 145 19.18 -10.92 -23.58
C ARG A 145 19.50 -10.85 -25.08
N SER A 146 20.18 -11.87 -25.56
CA SER A 146 20.55 -12.04 -26.96
C SER A 146 20.08 -13.40 -27.45
N SER A 147 19.42 -13.42 -28.60
CA SER A 147 19.25 -14.60 -29.45
C SER A 147 20.33 -14.59 -30.54
N GLU A 148 20.41 -15.63 -31.37
CA GLU A 148 21.38 -15.73 -32.49
C GLU A 148 21.30 -14.56 -33.50
N ARG A 149 20.19 -13.81 -33.52
CA ARG A 149 19.87 -12.83 -34.58
C ARG A 149 19.34 -11.48 -34.09
N PHE A 150 19.05 -11.32 -32.81
CA PHE A 150 18.44 -10.11 -32.25
C PHE A 150 18.67 -10.00 -30.74
N HIS A 151 18.61 -8.77 -30.23
CA HIS A 151 18.59 -8.48 -28.81
C HIS A 151 17.16 -8.21 -28.34
N TYR A 152 16.88 -8.55 -27.08
CA TYR A 152 15.60 -8.31 -26.45
C TYR A 152 15.78 -8.07 -24.96
N VAL A 153 14.84 -7.33 -24.36
CA VAL A 153 14.85 -7.00 -22.93
C VAL A 153 13.64 -7.64 -22.28
N VAL A 154 13.90 -8.50 -21.30
CA VAL A 154 12.88 -9.10 -20.44
C VAL A 154 12.53 -8.08 -19.36
N PRO A 155 11.30 -7.55 -19.28
CA PRO A 155 10.93 -6.57 -18.27
C PRO A 155 11.06 -7.12 -16.84
N ASP A 156 11.51 -6.28 -15.91
CA ASP A 156 11.55 -6.65 -14.48
C ASP A 156 10.14 -6.69 -13.85
N ASP A 157 9.17 -6.02 -14.48
CA ASP A 157 7.77 -6.06 -14.08
C ASP A 157 7.03 -7.23 -14.76
N SER A 158 6.82 -8.30 -14.00
CA SER A 158 6.09 -9.50 -14.45
C SER A 158 4.59 -9.29 -14.75
N ARG A 159 4.07 -8.05 -14.70
CA ARG A 159 2.79 -7.66 -15.32
C ARG A 159 2.92 -7.44 -16.83
N MET A 160 4.09 -7.07 -17.34
CA MET A 160 4.38 -6.91 -18.76
C MET A 160 4.82 -8.26 -19.35
N GLN A 161 3.86 -9.04 -19.84
CA GLN A 161 4.06 -10.41 -20.37
C GLN A 161 4.76 -10.47 -21.75
N LYS A 162 5.44 -9.41 -22.16
CA LYS A 162 6.00 -9.23 -23.50
C LYS A 162 7.43 -8.72 -23.40
N ASP A 163 8.37 -9.48 -23.96
CA ASP A 163 9.74 -9.04 -24.19
C ASP A 163 9.76 -7.85 -25.17
N ILE A 164 10.64 -6.88 -24.91
CA ILE A 164 10.83 -5.72 -25.79
C ILE A 164 11.99 -6.01 -26.74
N TYR A 165 11.76 -5.95 -28.05
CA TYR A 165 12.85 -6.07 -29.02
C TYR A 165 13.62 -4.76 -29.12
N VAL A 166 14.95 -4.85 -29.18
CA VAL A 166 15.84 -3.68 -29.16
C VAL A 166 16.99 -3.85 -30.19
N PRO A 167 17.44 -2.76 -30.84
CA PRO A 167 18.69 -2.77 -31.58
C PRO A 167 19.88 -2.89 -30.61
N PRO A 168 21.09 -3.22 -31.11
CA PRO A 168 22.33 -3.07 -30.34
C PRO A 168 22.43 -1.64 -29.79
N ALA A 169 22.80 -1.51 -28.51
CA ALA A 169 22.89 -0.22 -27.84
C ALA A 169 23.97 0.68 -28.48
N ARG A 170 23.71 1.99 -28.52
CA ARG A 170 24.63 3.02 -29.05
C ARG A 170 24.59 4.23 -28.13
N ASP A 171 25.76 4.84 -27.91
CA ASP A 171 25.91 6.13 -27.21
C ASP A 171 25.41 6.18 -25.74
N VAL A 172 25.11 5.02 -25.13
CA VAL A 172 24.61 4.87 -23.75
C VAL A 172 25.70 4.84 -22.66
N GLY A 173 26.85 5.46 -22.92
CA GLY A 173 27.96 5.64 -21.96
C GLY A 173 28.78 4.41 -21.59
N ARG A 174 28.28 3.18 -21.81
CA ARG A 174 29.02 1.92 -21.64
C ARG A 174 28.53 0.84 -22.59
N GLU A 175 29.33 -0.21 -22.77
CA GLU A 175 28.92 -1.41 -23.50
C GLU A 175 27.80 -2.16 -22.75
N ALA A 176 26.91 -2.81 -23.51
CA ALA A 176 25.74 -3.54 -23.02
C ALA A 176 25.94 -5.06 -23.18
N GLN A 177 26.06 -5.79 -22.08
CA GLN A 177 26.31 -7.23 -22.11
C GLN A 177 25.03 -8.04 -21.87
N SER A 178 24.93 -9.24 -22.46
CA SER A 178 23.78 -10.13 -22.26
C SER A 178 23.72 -10.59 -20.79
N GLY A 179 22.67 -10.18 -20.08
CA GLY A 179 22.53 -10.32 -18.63
C GLY A 179 22.55 -8.98 -17.87
N ASP A 180 23.01 -7.87 -18.47
CA ASP A 180 22.97 -6.54 -17.85
C ASP A 180 21.52 -6.07 -17.61
N LYS A 181 21.32 -5.30 -16.54
CA LYS A 181 20.17 -4.42 -16.37
C LYS A 181 20.28 -3.23 -17.30
N VAL A 182 19.18 -2.92 -17.98
CA VAL A 182 19.08 -1.83 -18.95
C VAL A 182 17.76 -1.07 -18.78
N VAL A 183 17.75 0.19 -19.21
CA VAL A 183 16.54 1.01 -19.34
C VAL A 183 16.23 1.16 -20.83
N VAL A 184 15.02 0.80 -21.22
CA VAL A 184 14.51 0.89 -22.59
C VAL A 184 13.44 1.98 -22.65
N GLU A 185 13.59 2.92 -23.57
CA GLU A 185 12.49 3.80 -23.97
C GLU A 185 11.62 3.04 -24.98
N LEU A 186 10.36 2.81 -24.63
CA LEU A 186 9.41 2.03 -25.42
C LEU A 186 9.01 2.81 -26.68
N GLY A 187 9.09 2.15 -27.84
CA GLY A 187 8.59 2.70 -29.11
C GLY A 187 7.06 2.68 -29.21
N GLU A 188 6.56 2.95 -30.40
CA GLU A 188 5.14 2.77 -30.69
C GLU A 188 4.80 1.27 -30.70
N TRP A 189 3.72 0.90 -30.00
CA TRP A 189 3.26 -0.48 -29.88
C TRP A 189 1.78 -0.54 -30.24
N GLU A 190 1.49 -0.75 -31.52
CA GLU A 190 0.14 -0.66 -32.08
C GLU A 190 -0.75 -1.87 -31.75
N SER A 191 -0.16 -3.06 -31.57
CA SER A 191 -0.89 -4.32 -31.51
C SER A 191 -0.39 -5.24 -30.40
N ARG A 192 -1.32 -5.70 -29.55
CA ARG A 192 -1.05 -6.67 -28.48
C ARG A 192 -0.50 -8.02 -28.98
N HIS A 193 -0.66 -8.30 -30.27
CA HIS A 193 -0.24 -9.57 -30.88
C HIS A 193 1.27 -9.57 -31.19
N THR A 194 1.83 -8.44 -31.65
CA THR A 194 3.28 -8.26 -31.82
C THR A 194 3.97 -8.07 -30.47
N ASN A 195 5.29 -8.22 -30.44
CA ASN A 195 6.08 -7.72 -29.31
C ASN A 195 6.34 -6.22 -29.53
N PRO A 196 6.42 -5.40 -28.48
CA PRO A 196 6.84 -4.02 -28.61
C PRO A 196 8.32 -3.92 -29.00
N GLU A 197 8.67 -2.85 -29.70
CA GLU A 197 10.05 -2.44 -29.95
C GLU A 197 10.44 -1.27 -29.04
N GLY A 198 11.73 -1.02 -28.88
CA GLY A 198 12.25 0.10 -28.10
C GLY A 198 13.74 0.31 -28.29
N VAL A 199 14.28 1.33 -27.65
CA VAL A 199 15.72 1.66 -27.72
C VAL A 199 16.30 1.66 -26.31
N ILE A 200 17.43 0.97 -26.12
CA ILE A 200 18.19 1.05 -24.87
C ILE A 200 18.72 2.49 -24.75
N VAL A 201 18.29 3.21 -23.71
CA VAL A 201 18.73 4.59 -23.42
C VAL A 201 19.75 4.66 -22.28
N GLU A 202 19.92 3.57 -21.53
CA GLU A 202 20.89 3.46 -20.44
C GLU A 202 21.17 1.99 -20.15
N VAL A 203 22.44 1.67 -19.85
CA VAL A 203 22.84 0.38 -19.29
C VAL A 203 23.23 0.61 -17.84
N LEU A 204 22.58 -0.09 -16.92
CA LEU A 204 22.87 -0.02 -15.48
C LEU A 204 23.99 -1.01 -15.12
N GLY A 205 24.02 -2.18 -15.77
CA GLY A 205 25.09 -3.18 -15.62
C GLY A 205 24.65 -4.48 -14.96
N PRO A 206 25.60 -5.32 -14.49
CA PRO A 206 25.27 -6.65 -14.01
C PRO A 206 24.32 -6.60 -12.79
N PRO A 207 23.27 -7.44 -12.72
CA PRO A 207 22.34 -7.48 -11.59
C PRO A 207 22.99 -7.78 -10.22
N THR A 208 24.24 -8.23 -10.22
CA THR A 208 25.06 -8.54 -9.03
C THR A 208 26.13 -7.50 -8.74
N ALA A 209 26.25 -6.44 -9.55
CA ALA A 209 27.16 -5.34 -9.30
C ALA A 209 26.56 -4.36 -8.27
N GLU A 210 27.44 -3.69 -7.53
CA GLU A 210 27.06 -2.86 -6.40
C GLU A 210 26.19 -1.67 -6.82
N GLY A 211 25.10 -1.42 -6.08
CA GLY A 211 24.14 -0.34 -6.33
C GLY A 211 23.25 -0.50 -7.58
N VAL A 212 23.55 -1.43 -8.50
CA VAL A 212 22.74 -1.66 -9.72
C VAL A 212 21.31 -2.09 -9.39
N ASP A 213 21.13 -2.81 -8.28
CA ASP A 213 19.83 -3.22 -7.77
C ASP A 213 18.95 -2.02 -7.36
N MET A 214 19.53 -1.03 -6.67
CA MET A 214 18.83 0.19 -6.27
C MET A 214 18.68 1.18 -7.44
N LEU A 215 19.65 1.26 -8.36
CA LEU A 215 19.52 2.00 -9.62
C LEU A 215 18.35 1.48 -10.48
N ALA A 216 18.18 0.15 -10.57
CA ALA A 216 17.05 -0.45 -11.28
C ALA A 216 15.70 -0.01 -10.68
N ILE A 217 15.58 0.04 -9.36
CA ILE A 217 14.38 0.53 -8.66
C ILE A 217 14.14 2.02 -8.95
N LEU A 218 15.17 2.86 -8.81
CA LEU A 218 15.09 4.30 -9.08
C LEU A 218 14.58 4.59 -10.50
N ARG A 219 15.09 3.87 -11.51
CA ARG A 219 14.65 4.02 -12.90
C ARG A 219 13.27 3.39 -13.16
N HIS A 220 12.93 2.28 -12.50
CA HIS A 220 11.61 1.66 -12.62
C HIS A 220 10.50 2.56 -12.06
N TYR A 221 10.77 3.26 -10.96
CA TYR A 221 9.82 4.16 -10.30
C TYR A 221 9.90 5.63 -10.75
N ASP A 222 10.80 5.98 -11.68
CA ASP A 222 11.02 7.35 -12.18
C ASP A 222 11.37 8.34 -11.05
N LEU A 223 12.33 7.96 -10.20
CA LEU A 223 12.79 8.71 -9.03
C LEU A 223 14.10 9.47 -9.36
N PRO A 224 14.07 10.80 -9.57
CA PRO A 224 15.25 11.55 -10.00
C PRO A 224 16.20 11.86 -8.84
N LEU A 225 17.35 11.16 -8.79
CA LEU A 225 18.42 11.45 -7.82
C LEU A 225 18.92 12.90 -7.92
N GLN A 226 19.25 13.36 -9.13
CA GLN A 226 19.85 14.68 -9.34
C GLN A 226 18.81 15.79 -9.39
N PHE A 227 19.15 16.97 -8.86
CA PHE A 227 18.37 18.20 -9.00
C PHE A 227 18.79 18.96 -10.27
N PRO A 228 17.87 19.58 -11.02
CA PRO A 228 18.21 20.44 -12.16
C PRO A 228 19.15 21.58 -11.75
N PRO A 229 20.15 21.98 -12.57
CA PRO A 229 21.11 23.02 -12.20
C PRO A 229 20.49 24.37 -11.78
N LYS A 230 19.33 24.73 -12.35
CA LYS A 230 18.57 25.93 -11.97
C LYS A 230 18.06 25.89 -10.52
N VAL A 231 17.68 24.72 -10.01
CA VAL A 231 17.24 24.52 -8.63
C VAL A 231 18.42 24.72 -7.68
N LEU A 232 19.59 24.15 -8.00
CA LEU A 232 20.81 24.35 -7.22
C LEU A 232 21.30 25.80 -7.26
N GLN A 233 21.10 26.52 -8.37
CA GLN A 233 21.39 27.94 -8.49
C GLN A 233 20.42 28.82 -7.66
N GLU A 234 19.18 28.39 -7.47
CA GLU A 234 18.21 29.08 -6.60
C GLU A 234 18.62 28.93 -5.13
N VAL A 235 18.91 27.71 -4.66
CA VAL A 235 19.31 27.43 -3.27
C VAL A 235 20.54 28.23 -2.83
N ARG A 236 21.55 28.35 -3.70
CA ARG A 236 22.79 29.10 -3.42
C ARG A 236 22.58 30.58 -3.09
N ARG A 237 21.38 31.14 -3.30
CA ARG A 237 21.05 32.54 -3.01
C ARG A 237 20.62 32.79 -1.57
N PHE A 238 20.27 31.75 -0.80
CA PHE A 238 19.82 31.89 0.59
C PHE A 238 20.96 31.92 1.61
N GLY A 239 22.20 31.66 1.20
CA GLY A 239 23.34 31.55 2.12
C GLY A 239 23.29 30.25 2.93
N SER A 240 23.73 30.32 4.19
CA SER A 240 23.82 29.18 5.13
C SER A 240 23.21 29.48 6.52
N GLU A 241 22.80 30.72 6.76
CA GLU A 241 22.39 31.24 8.06
C GLU A 241 21.13 32.12 7.92
N VAL A 242 20.40 32.31 9.02
CA VAL A 242 19.20 33.15 9.07
C VAL A 242 19.62 34.61 9.26
N GLY A 243 19.26 35.50 8.34
CA GLY A 243 19.58 36.92 8.44
C GLY A 243 18.58 37.72 9.25
N GLU A 244 18.97 38.92 9.72
CA GLU A 244 18.09 39.83 10.49
C GLU A 244 16.77 40.12 9.76
N ARG A 245 16.81 40.23 8.42
CA ARG A 245 15.64 40.48 7.57
C ARG A 245 14.61 39.34 7.63
N ASP A 246 15.05 38.11 7.85
CA ASP A 246 14.19 36.94 7.94
C ASP A 246 13.44 36.86 9.28
N LEU A 247 13.90 37.59 10.30
CA LEU A 247 13.28 37.69 11.62
C LEU A 247 12.03 38.61 11.63
N ALA A 248 11.87 39.46 10.61
CA ALA A 248 10.81 40.45 10.55
C ALA A 248 9.40 39.82 10.63
N GLY A 249 8.57 40.32 11.55
CA GLY A 249 7.20 39.84 11.76
C GLY A 249 7.08 38.47 12.46
N ARG A 250 8.20 37.90 12.95
CA ARG A 250 8.21 36.63 13.68
C ARG A 250 8.11 36.85 15.19
N THR A 251 7.51 35.90 15.89
CA THR A 251 7.58 35.83 17.36
C THR A 251 8.94 35.27 17.76
N ASP A 252 9.69 35.98 18.60
CA ASP A 252 10.91 35.41 19.18
C ASP A 252 10.55 34.28 20.15
N CYS A 253 11.25 33.16 20.01
CA CYS A 253 11.10 31.96 20.81
C CYS A 253 12.46 31.34 21.17
N ARG A 254 13.57 32.07 21.00
CA ARG A 254 14.94 31.58 21.21
C ARG A 254 15.27 31.31 22.68
N ASP A 255 14.60 32.00 23.60
CA ASP A 255 14.73 31.79 25.05
C ASP A 255 13.88 30.64 25.61
N HIS A 256 12.97 30.06 24.82
CA HIS A 256 12.23 28.89 25.26
C HIS A 256 13.14 27.63 25.24
N PRO A 257 12.92 26.64 26.13
CA PRO A 257 13.63 25.37 26.12
C PRO A 257 13.16 24.48 24.96
N VAL A 258 13.54 24.83 23.73
CA VAL A 258 13.15 24.09 22.51
C VAL A 258 14.08 22.91 22.27
N VAL A 259 13.53 21.74 21.96
CA VAL A 259 14.27 20.50 21.65
C VAL A 259 13.71 19.77 20.43
N THR A 260 14.52 18.91 19.81
CA THR A 260 14.08 17.93 18.79
C THR A 260 14.31 16.50 19.31
N ILE A 261 13.55 15.53 18.79
CA ILE A 261 13.73 14.10 19.07
C ILE A 261 13.57 13.35 17.75
N ASP A 262 14.65 12.75 17.27
CA ASP A 262 14.76 12.24 15.90
C ASP A 262 15.47 10.88 15.87
N PRO A 263 15.40 10.09 14.78
CA PRO A 263 16.31 8.96 14.58
C PRO A 263 17.77 9.42 14.60
N GLU A 264 18.67 8.57 15.13
CA GLU A 264 20.09 8.91 15.21
C GLU A 264 20.72 9.21 13.82
N ASP A 265 20.25 8.55 12.76
CA ASP A 265 20.70 8.75 11.38
C ASP A 265 19.98 9.89 10.61
N ALA A 266 19.01 10.57 11.23
CA ALA A 266 18.29 11.69 10.60
C ALA A 266 19.14 12.98 10.54
N LYS A 267 18.85 13.83 9.55
CA LYS A 267 19.50 15.15 9.34
C LYS A 267 18.50 16.27 9.01
N ASP A 268 17.32 15.87 8.57
CA ASP A 268 16.17 16.65 8.12
C ASP A 268 15.14 16.83 9.25
N PHE A 269 15.57 17.49 10.35
CA PHE A 269 14.74 17.72 11.53
C PHE A 269 13.60 18.71 11.20
N ASP A 270 12.43 18.16 10.87
CA ASP A 270 11.21 18.90 10.47
C ASP A 270 10.56 19.64 11.65
N ASP A 271 10.64 19.07 12.86
CA ASP A 271 9.85 19.49 14.02
C ASP A 271 10.65 19.56 15.34
N ALA A 272 10.15 20.41 16.24
CA ALA A 272 10.71 20.70 17.55
C ALA A 272 9.59 21.08 18.52
N PHE A 273 9.81 20.96 19.83
CA PHE A 273 8.83 21.42 20.82
C PHE A 273 9.44 22.06 22.07
N SER A 274 8.62 22.80 22.81
CA SER A 274 8.88 23.24 24.19
C SER A 274 7.61 23.13 25.02
N LEU A 275 7.74 22.89 26.33
CA LEU A 275 6.64 22.79 27.28
C LEU A 275 6.90 23.65 28.50
N GLU A 276 5.90 24.45 28.91
CA GLU A 276 5.97 25.28 30.11
C GLU A 276 4.72 25.11 30.97
N ARG A 277 4.86 25.29 32.29
CA ARG A 277 3.71 25.49 33.17
C ARG A 277 3.04 26.85 32.88
N SER A 278 1.71 26.86 32.83
CA SER A 278 0.90 28.05 32.55
C SER A 278 -0.05 28.35 33.71
N GLY A 279 0.53 28.59 34.89
CA GLY A 279 -0.19 28.58 36.16
C GLY A 279 -0.47 27.15 36.65
N SER A 280 -1.16 27.03 37.79
CA SER A 280 -1.21 25.81 38.60
C SER A 280 -1.93 24.59 37.98
N LYS A 281 -2.77 24.79 36.95
CA LYS A 281 -3.61 23.70 36.37
C LYS A 281 -3.54 23.57 34.84
N ARG A 282 -2.53 24.18 34.21
CA ARG A 282 -2.39 24.24 32.74
C ARG A 282 -0.95 24.18 32.28
N TRP A 283 -0.81 23.88 31.00
CA TRP A 283 0.43 23.70 30.25
C TRP A 283 0.39 24.56 28.99
N LYS A 284 1.52 25.15 28.62
CA LYS A 284 1.74 25.80 27.33
C LYS A 284 2.69 24.92 26.52
N LEU A 285 2.15 24.14 25.59
CA LEU A 285 2.93 23.35 24.64
C LEU A 285 3.12 24.19 23.37
N ARG A 286 4.34 24.32 22.87
CA ARG A 286 4.61 24.87 21.53
C ARG A 286 5.19 23.78 20.66
N VAL A 287 4.57 23.54 19.51
CA VAL A 287 5.11 22.70 18.44
C VAL A 287 5.61 23.62 17.33
N HIS A 288 6.90 23.54 17.02
CA HIS A 288 7.60 24.38 16.05
C HIS A 288 7.99 23.53 14.84
N ILE A 289 7.50 23.89 13.66
CA ILE A 289 7.78 23.18 12.40
C ILE A 289 8.64 24.06 11.49
N ALA A 290 9.62 23.47 10.81
CA ALA A 290 10.51 24.16 9.87
C ALA A 290 9.75 25.03 8.86
N ASP A 291 10.12 26.33 8.73
CA ASP A 291 9.48 27.26 7.80
C ASP A 291 10.04 27.13 6.37
N VAL A 292 9.83 25.96 5.77
CA VAL A 292 10.21 25.68 4.37
C VAL A 292 9.51 26.64 3.40
N SER A 293 8.31 27.12 3.74
CA SER A 293 7.55 28.06 2.92
C SER A 293 8.24 29.42 2.71
N HIS A 294 9.05 29.86 3.69
CA HIS A 294 9.91 31.05 3.56
C HIS A 294 10.90 30.95 2.39
N TYR A 295 11.58 29.80 2.25
CA TYR A 295 12.58 29.58 1.22
C TYR A 295 11.98 29.11 -0.12
N VAL A 296 10.92 28.30 -0.08
CA VAL A 296 10.28 27.72 -1.27
C VAL A 296 9.00 28.50 -1.59
N SER A 297 9.15 29.64 -2.27
CA SER A 297 8.02 30.49 -2.71
C SER A 297 7.21 29.85 -3.84
N PRO A 298 5.86 29.99 -3.85
CA PRO A 298 5.01 29.49 -4.94
C PRO A 298 5.46 29.94 -6.34
N GLY A 299 5.56 28.99 -7.28
CA GLY A 299 5.97 29.23 -8.66
C GLY A 299 7.48 29.37 -8.90
N SER A 300 8.34 29.23 -7.88
CA SER A 300 9.80 29.21 -8.06
C SER A 300 10.30 27.90 -8.70
N VAL A 301 11.58 27.80 -9.05
CA VAL A 301 12.13 26.58 -9.65
C VAL A 301 12.23 25.47 -8.59
N LEU A 302 12.52 25.84 -7.34
CA LEU A 302 12.39 24.94 -6.18
C LEU A 302 10.97 24.44 -6.01
N ASP A 303 9.96 25.31 -6.08
CA ASP A 303 8.55 24.92 -5.95
C ASP A 303 8.10 23.93 -7.03
N VAL A 304 8.47 24.20 -8.29
CA VAL A 304 8.13 23.32 -9.42
C VAL A 304 8.78 21.94 -9.29
N GLU A 305 10.03 21.85 -8.84
CA GLU A 305 10.72 20.57 -8.62
C GLU A 305 10.20 19.84 -7.35
N ALA A 306 9.88 20.58 -6.28
CA ALA A 306 9.29 20.04 -5.06
C ALA A 306 7.87 19.49 -5.32
N ARG A 307 7.03 20.22 -6.06
CA ARG A 307 5.72 19.73 -6.54
C ARG A 307 5.88 18.48 -7.38
N LYS A 308 6.82 18.48 -8.34
CA LYS A 308 7.11 17.33 -9.21
C LYS A 308 7.50 16.08 -8.43
N ARG A 309 8.34 16.21 -7.39
CA ARG A 309 8.74 15.10 -6.49
C ARG A 309 7.61 14.68 -5.54
N GLY A 310 6.85 15.64 -5.02
CA GLY A 310 5.71 15.47 -4.11
C GLY A 310 6.08 15.07 -2.68
N ASN A 311 7.11 14.24 -2.50
CA ASN A 311 7.66 13.83 -1.20
C ASN A 311 9.08 13.27 -1.36
N SER A 312 9.82 13.15 -0.25
CA SER A 312 11.05 12.36 -0.19
C SER A 312 10.74 10.86 -0.23
N THR A 313 11.66 10.03 -0.73
CA THR A 313 11.55 8.56 -0.76
C THR A 313 12.75 7.93 -0.04
N TYR A 314 12.52 7.02 0.90
CA TYR A 314 13.55 6.47 1.80
C TYR A 314 13.87 5.01 1.44
N LEU A 315 14.74 4.81 0.44
CA LEU A 315 15.21 3.47 0.03
C LEU A 315 16.23 2.92 1.04
N VAL A 316 16.45 1.61 1.04
CA VAL A 316 17.32 0.92 2.01
C VAL A 316 18.76 1.47 2.07
N ASP A 317 19.29 2.00 0.96
CA ASP A 317 20.67 2.51 0.89
C ASP A 317 20.78 4.03 0.78
N ARG A 318 19.67 4.76 0.55
CA ARG A 318 19.68 6.22 0.31
C ARG A 318 18.30 6.85 0.40
N VAL A 319 18.28 8.16 0.68
CA VAL A 319 17.11 9.01 0.50
C VAL A 319 17.14 9.63 -0.91
N VAL A 320 15.97 9.72 -1.55
CA VAL A 320 15.71 10.59 -2.71
C VAL A 320 14.93 11.80 -2.17
N PRO A 321 15.57 12.92 -1.84
CA PRO A 321 14.92 14.00 -1.12
C PRO A 321 14.03 14.86 -2.02
N MET A 322 12.98 15.44 -1.43
CA MET A 322 12.09 16.40 -2.10
C MET A 322 12.78 17.74 -2.40
N LEU A 323 13.69 18.16 -1.51
CA LEU A 323 14.42 19.42 -1.58
C LEU A 323 15.94 19.16 -1.58
N PRO A 324 16.78 20.05 -2.13
CA PRO A 324 18.23 19.91 -2.04
C PRO A 324 18.74 19.96 -0.60
N GLU A 325 19.82 19.22 -0.32
CA GLU A 325 20.35 19.03 1.04
C GLU A 325 20.71 20.33 1.78
N ALA A 326 21.19 21.34 1.06
CA ALA A 326 21.49 22.67 1.63
C ALA A 326 20.23 23.45 2.11
N LEU A 327 19.02 23.01 1.73
CA LEU A 327 17.79 23.40 2.42
C LEU A 327 17.40 22.34 3.46
N SER A 328 17.20 21.08 3.05
CA SER A 328 16.57 20.06 3.91
C SER A 328 17.37 19.73 5.16
N ASN A 329 18.70 19.66 5.04
CA ASN A 329 19.59 19.19 6.11
C ASN A 329 20.26 20.36 6.85
N GLU A 330 20.13 21.59 6.34
CA GLU A 330 20.85 22.78 6.83
C GLU A 330 19.92 23.96 7.16
N LEU A 331 19.46 24.74 6.18
CA LEU A 331 18.69 25.99 6.43
C LEU A 331 17.29 25.75 7.02
N CYS A 332 16.63 24.64 6.66
CA CYS A 332 15.31 24.27 7.17
C CYS A 332 15.39 23.39 8.42
N SER A 333 16.40 22.50 8.50
CA SER A 333 16.57 21.57 9.61
C SER A 333 16.73 22.30 10.94
N LEU A 334 15.97 21.90 11.96
CA LEU A 334 15.92 22.53 13.29
C LEU A 334 17.10 22.15 14.20
N LYS A 335 18.31 22.19 13.62
CA LYS A 335 19.59 21.80 14.24
C LYS A 335 19.82 22.51 15.59
N PRO A 336 20.45 21.84 16.57
CA PRO A 336 20.75 22.45 17.86
C PRO A 336 21.78 23.57 17.74
N ARG A 337 21.67 24.55 18.64
CA ARG A 337 22.57 25.71 18.86
C ARG A 337 22.67 26.69 17.69
N VAL A 338 21.67 26.73 16.80
CA VAL A 338 21.56 27.70 15.71
C VAL A 338 20.13 28.27 15.62
N ASP A 339 20.03 29.52 15.18
CA ASP A 339 18.74 30.18 14.97
C ASP A 339 18.03 29.61 13.73
N ARG A 340 16.74 29.28 13.87
CA ARG A 340 15.93 28.67 12.80
C ARG A 340 14.51 29.23 12.72
N LEU A 341 14.06 29.40 11.48
CA LEU A 341 12.74 29.92 11.13
C LEU A 341 11.68 28.81 11.24
N THR A 342 10.59 29.06 11.96
CA THR A 342 9.52 28.08 12.18
C THR A 342 8.13 28.65 11.98
N LYS A 343 7.17 27.78 11.67
CA LYS A 343 5.75 28.00 11.94
C LYS A 343 5.41 27.32 13.26
N CYS A 344 4.97 28.08 14.26
CA CYS A 344 4.60 27.57 15.57
C CYS A 344 3.09 27.30 15.67
N VAL A 345 2.72 26.18 16.29
CA VAL A 345 1.39 25.92 16.84
C VAL A 345 1.50 25.84 18.37
N GLU A 346 1.01 26.87 19.05
CA GLU A 346 0.98 26.91 20.51
C GLU A 346 -0.40 26.45 21.01
N PHE A 347 -0.38 25.61 22.04
CA PHE A 347 -1.54 25.08 22.75
C PHE A 347 -1.53 25.52 24.21
N LEU A 348 -2.70 25.91 24.72
CA LEU A 348 -2.97 25.88 26.15
C LEU A 348 -3.73 24.59 26.46
N ILE A 349 -3.12 23.69 27.23
CA ILE A 349 -3.65 22.35 27.56
C ILE A 349 -3.90 22.30 29.07
N ASN A 350 -4.94 21.61 29.54
CA ASN A 350 -5.14 21.36 30.97
C ASN A 350 -4.40 20.09 31.43
N ASP A 351 -4.39 19.81 32.74
CA ASP A 351 -3.73 18.61 33.29
C ASP A 351 -4.33 17.27 32.85
N ASP A 352 -5.49 17.24 32.17
CA ASP A 352 -6.11 16.04 31.60
C ASP A 352 -5.70 15.78 30.13
N GLY A 353 -4.83 16.63 29.55
CA GLY A 353 -4.51 16.59 28.13
C GLY A 353 -5.58 17.19 27.22
N LYS A 354 -6.57 17.93 27.75
CA LYS A 354 -7.56 18.65 26.94
C LYS A 354 -6.99 19.98 26.45
N VAL A 355 -6.95 20.16 25.13
CA VAL A 355 -6.70 21.47 24.51
C VAL A 355 -7.83 22.44 24.91
N VAL A 356 -7.45 23.57 25.51
CA VAL A 356 -8.33 24.67 25.91
C VAL A 356 -8.41 25.72 24.80
N ARG A 357 -7.27 26.05 24.19
CA ARG A 357 -7.14 26.89 22.99
C ARG A 357 -5.86 26.54 22.25
N SER A 358 -5.80 26.89 20.96
CA SER A 358 -4.56 26.93 20.19
C SER A 358 -4.42 28.23 19.40
N ARG A 359 -3.18 28.63 19.08
CA ARG A 359 -2.86 29.72 18.16
C ARG A 359 -1.72 29.31 17.23
N CYS A 360 -1.65 29.91 16.05
CA CYS A 360 -0.64 29.61 15.02
C CYS A 360 0.06 30.91 14.63
N TYR A 361 1.39 30.93 14.60
CA TYR A 361 2.19 32.13 14.29
C TYR A 361 3.57 31.78 13.72
N PRO A 362 4.18 32.61 12.85
CA PRO A 362 5.58 32.46 12.47
C PRO A 362 6.49 32.84 13.64
N ALA A 363 7.59 32.11 13.81
CA ALA A 363 8.52 32.27 14.91
C ALA A 363 9.99 32.08 14.48
N VAL A 364 10.91 32.46 15.36
CA VAL A 364 12.33 32.06 15.32
C VAL A 364 12.66 31.32 16.61
N ILE A 365 13.36 30.19 16.51
CA ILE A 365 13.80 29.37 17.66
C ILE A 365 15.32 29.22 17.68
N HIS A 366 15.85 28.82 18.83
CA HIS A 366 17.23 28.39 19.01
C HIS A 366 17.20 27.04 19.75
N SER A 367 17.28 25.93 19.02
CA SER A 367 17.12 24.58 19.59
C SER A 367 18.25 24.30 20.59
N ARG A 368 17.90 23.99 21.85
CA ARG A 368 18.85 23.86 22.96
C ARG A 368 19.52 22.48 22.99
N ARG A 369 18.79 21.42 22.59
CA ARG A 369 19.25 20.01 22.58
C ARG A 369 18.51 19.21 21.49
N ARG A 370 19.24 18.37 20.76
CA ARG A 370 18.68 17.23 20.00
C ARG A 370 18.80 16.00 20.90
N PHE A 371 17.76 15.17 20.94
CA PHE A 371 17.84 13.80 21.44
C PHE A 371 17.68 12.82 20.28
N SER A 372 18.23 11.61 20.44
CA SER A 372 17.71 10.44 19.75
C SER A 372 16.45 9.92 20.47
N TYR A 373 15.65 9.06 19.83
CA TYR A 373 14.54 8.40 20.51
C TYR A 373 15.02 7.59 21.72
N GLU A 374 16.14 6.88 21.55
CA GLU A 374 16.81 6.09 22.58
C GLU A 374 17.22 6.97 23.78
N ALA A 375 17.94 8.08 23.55
CA ALA A 375 18.35 9.00 24.61
C ALA A 375 17.16 9.72 25.27
N ALA A 376 16.09 10.01 24.51
CA ALA A 376 14.87 10.56 25.07
C ALA A 376 14.13 9.54 25.97
N MET A 377 14.18 8.24 25.62
CA MET A 377 13.61 7.16 26.42
C MET A 377 14.40 6.94 27.72
N GLU A 378 15.74 7.00 27.69
CA GLU A 378 16.59 6.99 28.89
C GLU A 378 16.20 8.11 29.88
N VAL A 379 16.05 9.34 29.39
CA VAL A 379 15.58 10.48 30.21
C VAL A 379 14.14 10.29 30.74
N MET A 380 13.28 9.58 30.00
CA MET A 380 11.91 9.27 30.41
C MET A 380 11.79 8.17 31.48
N GLU A 381 12.87 7.45 31.79
CA GLU A 381 12.92 6.42 32.83
C GLU A 381 13.86 6.76 34.00
N GLY A 382 14.89 7.58 33.77
CA GLY A 382 15.83 8.03 34.80
C GLY A 382 15.34 9.17 35.69
N SER A 383 16.27 9.72 36.49
CA SER A 383 16.10 11.01 37.17
C SER A 383 16.62 12.12 36.24
N PRO A 384 15.92 13.26 36.10
CA PRO A 384 16.37 14.34 35.22
C PRO A 384 17.61 15.04 35.80
N GLY A 385 18.62 15.26 34.97
CA GLY A 385 19.85 15.98 35.34
C GLY A 385 19.72 17.51 35.23
N ASP A 386 18.77 18.01 34.46
CA ASP A 386 18.52 19.45 34.25
C ASP A 386 17.06 19.79 33.86
N ASP A 387 16.75 21.08 33.76
CA ASP A 387 15.44 21.63 33.41
C ASP A 387 14.89 21.14 32.05
N ILE A 388 15.75 20.82 31.08
CA ILE A 388 15.34 20.32 29.76
C ILE A 388 14.88 18.86 29.89
N GLU A 389 15.57 18.09 30.72
CA GLU A 389 15.20 16.71 31.03
C GLU A 389 13.94 16.65 31.91
N GLU A 390 13.77 17.56 32.87
CA GLU A 390 12.51 17.67 33.62
C GLU A 390 11.35 18.05 32.69
N MET A 391 11.55 19.01 31.77
CA MET A 391 10.57 19.36 30.73
C MET A 391 10.22 18.14 29.87
N LEU A 392 11.19 17.33 29.46
CA LEU A 392 10.97 16.13 28.66
C LEU A 392 10.13 15.09 29.41
N GLN A 393 10.40 14.85 30.70
CA GLN A 393 9.57 14.00 31.56
C GLN A 393 8.16 14.55 31.74
N GLN A 394 8.00 15.87 31.91
CA GLN A 394 6.69 16.52 31.98
C GLN A 394 5.93 16.39 30.64
N ALA A 395 6.64 16.42 29.51
CA ALA A 395 6.08 16.28 28.17
C ALA A 395 5.57 14.87 27.87
N ASP A 396 6.30 13.80 28.21
CA ASP A 396 5.78 12.43 28.16
C ASP A 396 4.53 12.28 29.03
N ARG A 397 4.57 12.74 30.29
CA ARG A 397 3.43 12.64 31.23
C ARG A 397 2.17 13.35 30.70
N LEU A 398 2.32 14.36 29.84
CA LEU A 398 1.23 15.04 29.14
C LEU A 398 0.81 14.29 27.85
N ALA A 399 1.77 13.89 27.00
CA ALA A 399 1.53 13.12 25.78
C ALA A 399 0.80 11.80 26.09
N GLN A 400 1.20 11.07 27.13
CA GLN A 400 0.54 9.83 27.55
C GLN A 400 -0.89 10.04 28.07
N LYS A 401 -1.30 11.27 28.42
CA LYS A 401 -2.72 11.60 28.69
C LYS A 401 -3.47 11.89 27.40
N ILE A 402 -2.84 12.63 26.48
CA ILE A 402 -3.36 12.90 25.12
C ILE A 402 -3.59 11.57 24.37
N ARG A 403 -2.63 10.64 24.40
CA ARG A 403 -2.73 9.28 23.82
C ARG A 403 -3.92 8.49 24.37
N ARG A 404 -3.99 8.33 25.70
CA ARG A 404 -5.11 7.64 26.37
C ARG A 404 -6.46 8.27 26.02
N ARG A 405 -6.51 9.60 25.82
CA ARG A 405 -7.69 10.28 25.33
C ARG A 405 -7.98 9.99 23.85
N ARG A 406 -7.00 10.05 22.96
CA ARG A 406 -7.15 9.75 21.52
C ARG A 406 -7.76 8.35 21.29
N PHE A 407 -7.33 7.36 22.06
CA PHE A 407 -7.93 6.02 22.04
C PHE A 407 -9.31 5.96 22.72
N LYS A 408 -9.57 6.73 23.77
CA LYS A 408 -10.93 6.83 24.36
C LYS A 408 -11.94 7.48 23.40
N ASP A 409 -11.50 8.49 22.65
CA ASP A 409 -12.34 9.30 21.77
C ASP A 409 -12.56 8.63 20.38
N GLY A 410 -11.81 7.55 20.06
CA GLY A 410 -12.19 6.59 19.00
C GLY A 410 -11.06 6.02 18.13
N SER A 411 -9.80 6.48 18.27
CA SER A 411 -8.68 6.08 17.39
C SER A 411 -8.43 4.57 17.38
N LEU A 412 -7.95 4.03 16.26
CA LEU A 412 -7.64 2.62 16.11
C LEU A 412 -6.18 2.33 16.47
N GLU A 413 -5.94 1.19 17.12
CA GLU A 413 -4.62 0.73 17.56
C GLU A 413 -4.16 -0.42 16.65
N LEU A 414 -3.28 -0.07 15.71
CA LEU A 414 -2.96 -0.88 14.52
C LEU A 414 -1.45 -0.97 14.33
N ASP A 415 -0.76 -1.25 15.44
CA ASP A 415 0.69 -1.33 15.50
C ASP A 415 1.15 -2.71 14.99
N PHE A 416 2.11 -2.71 14.06
CA PHE A 416 2.72 -3.92 13.48
C PHE A 416 4.24 -3.85 13.64
N PRO A 417 4.95 -4.99 13.80
CA PRO A 417 6.41 -4.98 13.85
C PRO A 417 7.01 -4.52 12.53
N GLU A 418 7.79 -3.43 12.56
CA GLU A 418 8.61 -3.00 11.41
C GLU A 418 10.05 -3.47 11.55
N SER A 419 10.74 -3.65 10.40
CA SER A 419 12.16 -3.95 10.33
C SER A 419 12.95 -2.86 9.58
N LYS A 420 14.11 -2.51 10.16
CA LYS A 420 15.16 -1.67 9.56
C LYS A 420 16.31 -2.56 9.13
N ILE A 421 16.55 -2.61 7.82
CA ILE A 421 17.65 -3.36 7.21
C ILE A 421 18.91 -2.50 7.36
N ARG A 422 19.96 -3.04 7.98
CA ARG A 422 21.30 -2.41 8.05
C ARG A 422 22.17 -3.00 6.94
N LEU A 423 22.86 -2.15 6.19
CA LEU A 423 23.79 -2.56 5.13
C LEU A 423 25.24 -2.50 5.61
N ASP A 424 26.12 -3.26 4.96
CA ASP A 424 27.57 -3.10 5.04
C ASP A 424 28.10 -2.08 4.02
N ASP A 425 29.40 -1.79 4.08
CA ASP A 425 30.11 -0.85 3.18
C ASP A 425 30.09 -1.26 1.70
N ARG A 426 29.48 -2.40 1.34
CA ARG A 426 29.30 -2.90 -0.03
C ARG A 426 27.82 -3.00 -0.43
N GLY A 427 26.94 -2.33 0.33
CA GLY A 427 25.50 -2.29 0.09
C GLY A 427 24.78 -3.63 0.25
N ARG A 428 25.36 -4.59 0.99
CA ARG A 428 24.78 -5.92 1.28
C ARG A 428 24.13 -5.91 2.66
N VAL A 429 23.10 -6.73 2.89
CA VAL A 429 22.46 -6.83 4.21
C VAL A 429 23.45 -7.39 5.24
N ALA A 430 23.81 -6.56 6.22
CA ALA A 430 24.60 -6.94 7.37
C ALA A 430 23.69 -7.49 8.49
N ASP A 431 22.57 -6.80 8.75
CA ASP A 431 21.64 -7.13 9.83
C ASP A 431 20.21 -6.68 9.51
N ILE A 432 19.21 -7.26 10.19
CA ILE A 432 17.80 -6.92 10.07
C ILE A 432 17.26 -6.75 11.48
N VAL A 433 17.06 -5.49 11.88
CA VAL A 433 16.71 -5.12 13.26
C VAL A 433 15.26 -4.72 13.32
N ARG A 434 14.55 -5.18 14.35
CA ARG A 434 13.18 -4.72 14.63
C ARG A 434 13.23 -3.26 15.09
N VAL A 435 12.35 -2.43 14.53
CA VAL A 435 12.13 -1.07 15.03
C VAL A 435 11.29 -1.17 16.31
N GLU A 436 11.80 -0.59 17.40
CA GLU A 436 11.05 -0.45 18.64
C GLU A 436 10.19 0.83 18.59
N TYR A 437 9.03 0.79 19.24
CA TYR A 437 8.07 1.90 19.26
C TYR A 437 7.58 2.07 20.69
N ASP A 438 8.09 3.12 21.33
CA ASP A 438 8.09 3.32 22.78
C ASP A 438 7.45 4.66 23.17
N ARG A 439 7.65 5.11 24.41
CA ARG A 439 7.13 6.40 24.90
C ARG A 439 7.72 7.61 24.16
N SER A 440 8.97 7.55 23.70
CA SER A 440 9.63 8.65 23.00
C SER A 440 9.02 8.88 21.61
N HIS A 441 8.79 7.80 20.86
CA HIS A 441 8.09 7.81 19.58
C HIS A 441 6.64 8.30 19.75
N GLN A 442 5.95 7.83 20.79
CA GLN A 442 4.56 8.20 21.09
C GLN A 442 4.42 9.68 21.49
N LEU A 443 5.41 10.27 22.17
CA LEU A 443 5.42 11.68 22.55
C LEU A 443 5.33 12.57 21.30
N ILE A 444 6.24 12.35 20.35
CA ILE A 444 6.28 13.08 19.08
C ILE A 444 5.00 12.83 18.28
N GLU A 445 4.52 11.57 18.19
CA GLU A 445 3.27 11.26 17.49
C GLU A 445 2.08 12.08 18.02
N GLU A 446 1.82 12.10 19.33
CA GLU A 446 0.68 12.86 19.88
C GLU A 446 0.81 14.38 19.66
N PHE A 447 2.02 14.94 19.78
CA PHE A 447 2.24 16.37 19.57
C PHE A 447 2.05 16.76 18.10
N MET A 448 2.53 15.94 17.16
CA MET A 448 2.30 16.18 15.73
C MET A 448 0.85 15.96 15.33
N LEU A 449 0.17 14.95 15.89
CA LEU A 449 -1.27 14.73 15.69
C LEU A 449 -2.12 15.91 16.20
N LEU A 450 -1.74 16.53 17.33
CA LEU A 450 -2.39 17.74 17.81
C LEU A 450 -2.15 18.94 16.87
N ALA A 451 -0.91 19.17 16.42
CA ALA A 451 -0.58 20.24 15.48
C ALA A 451 -1.37 20.12 14.17
N ASN A 452 -1.37 18.92 13.58
CA ASN A 452 -2.12 18.57 12.38
C ASN A 452 -3.65 18.82 12.53
N GLU A 453 -4.25 18.41 13.64
CA GLU A 453 -5.69 18.59 13.90
C GLU A 453 -6.07 20.06 14.21
N ALA A 454 -5.16 20.82 14.83
CA ALA A 454 -5.34 22.25 15.11
C ALA A 454 -5.27 23.08 13.82
N VAL A 455 -4.30 22.80 12.95
CA VAL A 455 -4.13 23.47 11.66
C VAL A 455 -5.30 23.18 10.73
N ALA A 456 -5.75 21.92 10.62
CA ALA A 456 -6.96 21.57 9.86
C ALA A 456 -8.19 22.35 10.36
N GLY A 457 -8.42 22.39 11.68
CA GLY A 457 -9.52 23.16 12.27
C GLY A 457 -9.42 24.67 12.06
N ARG A 458 -8.20 25.23 12.04
CA ARG A 458 -7.96 26.65 11.78
C ARG A 458 -8.26 27.02 10.33
N LEU A 459 -7.83 26.20 9.36
CA LEU A 459 -8.13 26.36 7.94
C LEU A 459 -9.64 26.28 7.66
N MET A 460 -10.31 25.25 8.20
CA MET A 460 -11.77 25.10 8.10
C MET A 460 -12.52 26.30 8.69
N LYS A 461 -12.09 26.83 9.85
CA LYS A 461 -12.69 28.03 10.46
C LYS A 461 -12.47 29.30 9.64
N LEU A 462 -11.36 29.39 8.89
CA LEU A 462 -11.11 30.46 7.92
C LEU A 462 -11.86 30.28 6.60
N LYS A 463 -12.44 29.10 6.34
CA LYS A 463 -12.90 28.64 5.01
C LYS A 463 -11.80 28.66 3.94
N GLN A 464 -10.53 28.60 4.36
CA GLN A 464 -9.39 28.77 3.48
C GLN A 464 -9.15 27.50 2.64
N PRO A 465 -9.07 27.59 1.29
CA PRO A 465 -8.75 26.44 0.45
C PRO A 465 -7.37 25.87 0.78
N SER A 466 -7.32 24.56 1.02
CA SER A 466 -6.11 23.83 1.37
C SER A 466 -6.28 22.34 1.06
N ILE A 467 -5.25 21.56 1.33
CA ILE A 467 -5.26 20.09 1.24
C ILE A 467 -5.49 19.50 2.64
N TYR A 468 -6.25 18.41 2.69
CA TYR A 468 -6.53 17.60 3.88
C TYR A 468 -6.01 16.17 3.68
N ARG A 469 -5.73 15.48 4.78
CA ARG A 469 -5.32 14.07 4.78
C ARG A 469 -6.52 13.24 5.21
N VAL A 470 -7.16 12.60 4.23
CA VAL A 470 -8.42 11.88 4.45
C VAL A 470 -8.20 10.38 4.52
N HIS A 471 -8.98 9.72 5.38
CA HIS A 471 -9.12 8.27 5.45
C HIS A 471 -10.61 8.03 5.64
N GLU A 472 -11.28 7.67 4.56
CA GLU A 472 -12.73 7.48 4.51
C GLU A 472 -13.17 6.25 5.32
N ASN A 473 -14.45 6.18 5.68
CA ASN A 473 -14.99 5.01 6.39
C ASN A 473 -14.80 3.73 5.55
N PRO A 474 -14.52 2.57 6.16
CA PRO A 474 -14.40 1.30 5.44
C PRO A 474 -15.73 0.91 4.78
N ASP A 475 -15.64 0.14 3.70
CA ASP A 475 -16.83 -0.32 2.98
C ASP A 475 -17.71 -1.24 3.88
N PRO A 476 -19.01 -0.98 4.04
CA PRO A 476 -19.91 -1.80 4.84
C PRO A 476 -20.03 -3.27 4.39
N SER A 477 -19.67 -3.61 3.15
CA SER A 477 -19.57 -5.00 2.68
C SER A 477 -18.33 -5.68 3.25
N ARG A 478 -17.14 -5.08 3.08
CA ARG A 478 -15.85 -5.56 3.61
C ARG A 478 -15.87 -5.71 5.14
N LEU A 479 -16.55 -4.81 5.85
CA LEU A 479 -16.76 -4.93 7.30
C LEU A 479 -17.66 -6.11 7.70
N LYS A 480 -18.58 -6.53 6.82
CA LYS A 480 -19.44 -7.72 7.04
C LYS A 480 -18.68 -9.01 6.71
N GLU A 481 -17.94 -9.04 5.60
CA GLU A 481 -17.04 -10.15 5.25
C GLU A 481 -16.02 -10.41 6.37
N TYR A 482 -15.31 -9.37 6.82
CA TYR A 482 -14.35 -9.48 7.93
C TYR A 482 -15.02 -9.85 9.26
N ARG A 483 -16.25 -9.38 9.51
CA ARG A 483 -17.04 -9.83 10.68
C ARG A 483 -17.34 -11.33 10.62
N GLU A 484 -17.68 -11.86 9.45
CA GLU A 484 -17.95 -13.29 9.27
C GLU A 484 -16.68 -14.14 9.39
N GLU A 485 -15.54 -13.67 8.86
CA GLU A 485 -14.22 -14.26 9.07
C GLU A 485 -13.90 -14.38 10.59
N VAL A 486 -13.96 -13.26 11.32
CA VAL A 486 -13.70 -13.18 12.77
C VAL A 486 -14.64 -14.11 13.57
N LEU A 487 -15.92 -14.18 13.20
CA LEU A 487 -16.89 -15.08 13.85
C LEU A 487 -16.61 -16.56 13.53
N SER A 488 -16.16 -16.90 12.32
CA SER A 488 -15.79 -18.28 11.95
C SER A 488 -14.64 -18.83 12.80
N HIS A 489 -13.73 -17.95 13.22
CA HIS A 489 -12.65 -18.26 14.16
C HIS A 489 -13.07 -18.28 15.64
N ASN A 490 -14.38 -18.25 15.93
CA ASN A 490 -14.98 -18.24 17.27
C ASN A 490 -14.54 -17.02 18.11
N VAL A 491 -14.34 -15.86 17.48
CA VAL A 491 -14.05 -14.59 18.19
C VAL A 491 -15.31 -13.71 18.21
N PRO A 492 -16.09 -13.70 19.31
CA PRO A 492 -17.24 -12.80 19.44
C PRO A 492 -16.87 -11.33 19.24
N CYS A 493 -17.62 -10.64 18.37
CA CYS A 493 -17.52 -9.21 18.06
C CYS A 493 -18.90 -8.56 17.88
N GLY A 494 -19.01 -7.26 18.17
CA GLY A 494 -20.20 -6.44 17.89
C GLY A 494 -20.25 -5.94 16.43
N ASN A 495 -21.24 -5.09 16.09
CA ASN A 495 -21.33 -4.55 14.73
C ASN A 495 -20.11 -3.65 14.42
N LEU A 496 -19.28 -4.08 13.48
CA LEU A 496 -18.03 -3.41 13.10
C LEU A 496 -18.22 -2.11 12.31
N GLU A 497 -19.46 -1.80 11.87
CA GLU A 497 -19.83 -0.45 11.42
C GLU A 497 -19.74 0.59 12.55
N LYS A 498 -19.63 0.16 13.81
CA LYS A 498 -19.45 1.03 14.99
C LYS A 498 -18.01 0.97 15.51
N THR A 499 -17.29 2.09 15.45
CA THR A 499 -15.89 2.21 15.88
C THR A 499 -15.65 1.69 17.31
N ALA A 500 -16.58 1.89 18.24
CA ALA A 500 -16.48 1.37 19.61
C ALA A 500 -16.45 -0.18 19.68
N GLU A 501 -17.11 -0.89 18.76
CA GLU A 501 -17.05 -2.36 18.67
C GLU A 501 -15.77 -2.82 17.95
N VAL A 502 -15.31 -2.07 16.94
CA VAL A 502 -14.00 -2.28 16.31
C VAL A 502 -12.88 -2.18 17.34
N GLN A 503 -12.88 -1.15 18.19
CA GLN A 503 -11.89 -0.99 19.26
C GLN A 503 -11.95 -2.11 20.32
N LYS A 504 -13.15 -2.58 20.69
CA LYS A 504 -13.30 -3.74 21.57
C LYS A 504 -12.70 -5.00 20.94
N LEU A 505 -12.91 -5.20 19.63
CA LEU A 505 -12.31 -6.30 18.88
C LEU A 505 -10.78 -6.14 18.83
N LEU A 506 -10.24 -4.99 18.43
CA LEU A 506 -8.79 -4.77 18.30
C LEU A 506 -8.02 -5.00 19.61
N ARG A 507 -8.56 -4.58 20.76
CA ARG A 507 -7.98 -4.89 22.08
C ARG A 507 -8.00 -6.38 22.38
N LYS A 508 -9.14 -7.05 22.16
CA LYS A 508 -9.29 -8.50 22.31
C LYS A 508 -8.38 -9.30 21.35
N LEU A 509 -8.11 -8.78 20.15
CA LEU A 509 -7.10 -9.34 19.24
C LEU A 509 -5.64 -9.07 19.70
N GLY A 510 -5.41 -8.21 20.69
CA GLY A 510 -4.11 -8.14 21.39
C GLY A 510 -3.88 -9.30 22.35
N GLU A 511 -4.95 -9.93 22.85
CA GLU A 511 -4.92 -10.99 23.87
C GLU A 511 -4.92 -12.42 23.26
N LEU A 512 -5.14 -12.55 21.95
CA LEU A 512 -5.37 -13.83 21.26
C LEU A 512 -4.19 -14.21 20.35
N ALA A 513 -3.81 -15.50 20.33
CA ALA A 513 -2.75 -16.01 19.46
C ALA A 513 -3.04 -15.81 17.95
N ILE A 514 -4.29 -15.99 17.54
CA ILE A 514 -4.79 -15.69 16.17
C ILE A 514 -4.96 -14.18 15.91
N GLY A 515 -4.81 -13.37 16.95
CA GLY A 515 -5.05 -11.94 16.96
C GLY A 515 -4.32 -11.14 15.89
N PRO A 516 -2.98 -11.25 15.76
CA PRO A 516 -2.23 -10.49 14.75
C PRO A 516 -2.62 -10.86 13.31
N ALA A 517 -2.95 -12.13 13.04
CA ALA A 517 -3.43 -12.55 11.73
C ALA A 517 -4.79 -11.92 11.38
N LEU A 518 -5.71 -11.86 12.34
CA LEU A 518 -6.99 -11.14 12.17
C LEU A 518 -6.81 -9.62 12.09
N LYS A 519 -5.82 -9.01 12.78
CA LYS A 519 -5.46 -7.60 12.57
C LYS A 519 -5.00 -7.32 11.13
N ILE A 520 -4.26 -8.25 10.50
CA ILE A 520 -3.91 -8.19 9.07
C ILE A 520 -5.15 -8.32 8.18
N GLY A 521 -6.12 -9.17 8.56
CA GLY A 521 -7.45 -9.23 7.91
C GLY A 521 -8.17 -7.87 7.97
N PHE A 522 -8.25 -7.27 9.16
CA PHE A 522 -8.88 -5.97 9.37
C PHE A 522 -8.26 -4.86 8.52
N LEU A 523 -6.92 -4.78 8.43
CA LEU A 523 -6.24 -3.79 7.56
C LEU A 523 -6.71 -3.86 6.11
N LYS A 524 -6.99 -5.06 5.58
CA LYS A 524 -7.48 -5.24 4.19
C LYS A 524 -8.92 -4.73 4.00
N SER A 525 -9.70 -4.62 5.07
CA SER A 525 -11.06 -4.04 5.00
C SER A 525 -11.05 -2.50 4.92
N LEU A 526 -9.97 -1.84 5.39
CA LEU A 526 -9.84 -0.39 5.45
C LEU A 526 -9.63 0.25 4.06
N MET A 527 -9.90 1.55 3.99
CA MET A 527 -9.57 2.38 2.82
C MET A 527 -8.13 2.91 2.92
N ARG A 528 -7.43 3.03 1.78
CA ARG A 528 -6.10 3.67 1.76
C ARG A 528 -6.26 5.17 1.93
N ALA A 529 -5.61 5.75 2.93
CA ALA A 529 -5.59 7.19 3.14
C ALA A 529 -4.98 7.93 1.94
N ARG A 530 -5.50 9.13 1.65
CA ARG A 530 -5.15 9.96 0.48
C ARG A 530 -5.20 11.45 0.81
N TYR A 531 -4.70 12.28 -0.08
CA TYR A 531 -4.92 13.73 0.00
C TYR A 531 -6.20 14.13 -0.76
N ALA A 532 -6.90 15.14 -0.26
CA ALA A 532 -8.11 15.69 -0.87
C ALA A 532 -8.25 17.20 -0.55
N VAL A 533 -9.14 17.90 -1.26
CA VAL A 533 -9.49 19.30 -0.94
C VAL A 533 -10.69 19.36 0.02
N GLU A 534 -11.50 18.31 0.02
CA GLU A 534 -12.64 18.09 0.90
C GLU A 534 -12.17 17.52 2.26
N PRO A 535 -12.54 18.13 3.40
CA PRO A 535 -12.18 17.62 4.73
C PRO A 535 -13.10 16.47 5.14
N LEU A 536 -12.89 15.28 4.56
CA LEU A 536 -13.71 14.06 4.77
C LEU A 536 -13.39 13.29 6.07
N GLY A 537 -12.59 13.87 6.97
CA GLY A 537 -12.13 13.22 8.19
C GLY A 537 -11.11 12.08 7.97
N HIS A 538 -10.68 11.46 9.07
CA HIS A 538 -9.68 10.41 9.08
C HIS A 538 -10.04 9.26 10.05
N TYR A 539 -10.76 8.26 9.52
CA TYR A 539 -11.35 7.12 10.25
C TYR A 539 -10.38 6.47 11.24
N GLY A 540 -9.20 6.03 10.79
CA GLY A 540 -8.23 5.34 11.64
C GLY A 540 -7.69 6.15 12.83
N LEU A 541 -7.81 7.49 12.81
CA LEU A 541 -7.40 8.38 13.91
C LEU A 541 -8.59 8.89 14.73
N ALA A 542 -9.83 8.61 14.31
CA ALA A 542 -11.06 9.22 14.81
C ALA A 542 -10.98 10.77 14.90
N LYS A 543 -10.60 11.42 13.80
CA LYS A 543 -10.54 12.89 13.68
C LYS A 543 -11.39 13.38 12.51
N ASP A 544 -12.37 14.22 12.77
CA ASP A 544 -13.20 14.86 11.74
C ASP A 544 -12.42 15.86 10.87
N LYS A 545 -11.32 16.38 11.42
CA LYS A 545 -10.49 17.44 10.85
C LYS A 545 -9.02 17.05 10.92
N TYR A 546 -8.42 16.69 9.79
CA TYR A 546 -7.02 16.26 9.75
C TYR A 546 -6.32 16.67 8.44
N THR A 547 -5.07 17.11 8.57
CA THR A 547 -4.16 17.38 7.45
C THR A 547 -2.73 17.11 7.88
N HIS A 548 -1.79 17.07 6.95
CA HIS A 548 -0.37 17.04 7.27
C HIS A 548 0.19 18.47 7.20
N PHE A 549 0.82 18.90 8.30
CA PHE A 549 1.46 20.19 8.49
C PHE A 549 2.90 20.07 9.01
N THR A 550 3.21 18.97 9.69
CA THR A 550 4.40 18.80 10.54
C THR A 550 5.63 18.21 9.83
N SER A 551 5.65 18.07 8.50
CA SER A 551 6.84 17.59 7.79
C SER A 551 7.09 18.22 6.41
N PRO A 552 7.16 19.56 6.29
CA PRO A 552 7.30 20.27 5.02
C PRO A 552 8.66 20.11 4.33
N ILE A 553 9.72 19.64 5.01
CA ILE A 553 11.02 19.36 4.37
C ILE A 553 10.89 18.18 3.39
N ARG A 554 10.04 17.20 3.71
CA ARG A 554 9.91 15.92 3.02
C ARG A 554 8.51 15.62 2.45
N ARG A 555 7.51 16.49 2.63
CA ARG A 555 6.16 16.37 2.06
C ARG A 555 5.67 17.69 1.46
N TYR A 556 5.29 17.69 0.19
CA TYR A 556 4.79 18.87 -0.51
C TYR A 556 3.37 19.26 -0.06
N ALA A 557 2.58 18.31 0.47
CA ALA A 557 1.27 18.58 1.08
C ALA A 557 1.38 19.58 2.23
N ASP A 558 2.31 19.34 3.15
CA ASP A 558 2.59 20.19 4.31
C ASP A 558 3.05 21.58 3.87
N LEU A 559 3.91 21.68 2.85
CA LEU A 559 4.33 22.96 2.27
C LEU A 559 3.15 23.76 1.68
N VAL A 560 2.19 23.10 1.03
CA VAL A 560 0.93 23.74 0.59
C VAL A 560 0.08 24.20 1.80
N VAL A 561 -0.02 23.38 2.84
CA VAL A 561 -0.77 23.70 4.06
C VAL A 561 -0.15 24.89 4.82
N HIS A 562 1.18 25.01 4.87
CA HIS A 562 1.90 26.18 5.41
C HIS A 562 1.50 27.46 4.66
N ARG A 563 1.59 27.45 3.33
CA ARG A 563 1.24 28.61 2.47
C ARG A 563 -0.22 29.03 2.64
N SER A 564 -1.15 28.08 2.59
CA SER A 564 -2.58 28.36 2.79
C SER A 564 -2.86 29.00 4.16
N LEU A 565 -2.16 28.59 5.22
CA LEU A 565 -2.38 29.11 6.57
C LEU A 565 -1.69 30.46 6.85
N PHE A 566 -0.50 30.71 6.27
CA PHE A 566 0.37 31.82 6.68
C PHE A 566 0.64 32.89 5.63
N GLU A 567 0.43 32.64 4.34
CA GLU A 567 0.80 33.58 3.26
C GLU A 567 -0.41 34.18 2.52
N ASP A 568 -1.62 33.69 2.80
CA ASP A 568 -2.86 33.91 2.05
C ASP A 568 -2.79 33.61 0.53
N ARG A 569 -1.72 32.93 0.10
CA ARG A 569 -1.50 32.48 -1.28
C ARG A 569 -2.23 31.17 -1.58
N SER A 570 -3.52 31.11 -1.26
CA SER A 570 -4.33 29.91 -1.53
C SER A 570 -4.49 29.70 -3.04
N GLY A 571 -4.18 28.49 -3.51
CA GLY A 571 -4.37 28.12 -4.91
C GLY A 571 -5.86 28.01 -5.27
N LYS A 572 -6.23 28.33 -6.52
CA LYS A 572 -7.59 28.07 -7.03
C LYS A 572 -7.98 26.61 -6.79
N LYS A 573 -9.22 26.35 -6.33
CA LYS A 573 -9.67 25.02 -5.87
C LYS A 573 -9.34 23.88 -6.85
N ALA A 574 -9.51 24.10 -8.16
CA ALA A 574 -9.17 23.12 -9.20
C ALA A 574 -7.68 22.72 -9.19
N SER A 575 -6.76 23.69 -9.02
CA SER A 575 -5.32 23.44 -8.94
C SER A 575 -4.92 22.74 -7.63
N LEU A 576 -5.67 22.98 -6.54
CA LEU A 576 -5.51 22.20 -5.30
C LEU A 576 -5.95 20.74 -5.48
N LYS A 577 -7.00 20.46 -6.27
CA LYS A 577 -7.43 19.09 -6.59
C LYS A 577 -6.35 18.35 -7.40
N GLU A 578 -5.90 18.92 -8.51
CA GLU A 578 -4.78 18.38 -9.32
C GLU A 578 -3.54 18.10 -8.46
N THR A 579 -3.23 19.01 -7.53
CA THR A 579 -2.10 18.88 -6.60
C THR A 579 -2.32 17.74 -5.59
N ALA A 580 -3.51 17.60 -5.01
CA ALA A 580 -3.83 16.53 -4.08
C ALA A 580 -3.81 15.15 -4.75
N ASP A 581 -4.34 15.04 -5.97
CA ASP A 581 -4.32 13.81 -6.78
C ASP A 581 -2.88 13.43 -7.17
N HIS A 582 -2.04 14.42 -7.52
CA HIS A 582 -0.62 14.23 -7.82
C HIS A 582 0.20 13.79 -6.61
N ILE A 583 0.11 14.47 -5.45
CA ILE A 583 0.83 14.05 -4.23
C ILE A 583 0.36 12.64 -3.79
N SER A 584 -0.94 12.36 -3.91
CA SER A 584 -1.48 11.01 -3.66
C SER A 584 -0.95 9.96 -4.65
N ALA A 585 -0.41 10.35 -5.81
CA ALA A 585 0.26 9.46 -6.75
C ALA A 585 1.76 9.31 -6.46
N THR A 586 2.47 10.39 -6.08
CA THR A 586 3.88 10.32 -5.69
C THR A 586 4.07 9.51 -4.40
N GLU A 587 3.21 9.71 -3.40
CA GLU A 587 3.22 8.95 -2.15
C GLU A 587 3.10 7.44 -2.41
N ARG A 588 2.17 7.04 -3.29
CA ARG A 588 2.01 5.63 -3.69
C ARG A 588 3.25 5.10 -4.39
N ASN A 589 3.78 5.84 -5.36
CA ASN A 589 4.96 5.48 -6.13
C ASN A 589 6.21 5.34 -5.23
N SER A 590 6.36 6.20 -4.22
CA SER A 590 7.43 6.15 -3.21
C SER A 590 7.28 4.94 -2.29
N ALA A 591 6.13 4.78 -1.62
CA ALA A 591 5.89 3.66 -0.68
C ALA A 591 6.02 2.28 -1.36
N ASP A 592 5.72 2.20 -2.65
CA ASP A 592 5.91 0.97 -3.43
C ASP A 592 7.39 0.76 -3.83
N ALA A 593 8.15 1.82 -4.12
CA ALA A 593 9.60 1.76 -4.35
C ALA A 593 10.38 1.38 -3.08
N GLU A 594 9.99 1.92 -1.93
CA GLU A 594 10.56 1.61 -0.61
C GLU A 594 10.37 0.13 -0.28
N ARG A 595 9.15 -0.39 -0.44
CA ARG A 595 8.84 -1.81 -0.27
C ARG A 595 9.63 -2.71 -1.22
N ASP A 596 9.78 -2.31 -2.48
CA ASP A 596 10.59 -3.03 -3.46
C ASP A 596 12.08 -3.02 -3.07
N SER A 597 12.61 -1.92 -2.55
CA SER A 597 14.02 -1.84 -2.12
C SER A 597 14.30 -2.74 -0.92
N LYS A 598 13.42 -2.76 0.08
CA LYS A 598 13.47 -3.75 1.17
C LYS A 598 13.41 -5.18 0.61
N SER A 599 12.46 -5.46 -0.28
CA SER A 599 12.27 -6.80 -0.89
C SER A 599 13.51 -7.29 -1.64
N VAL A 600 14.13 -6.45 -2.47
CA VAL A 600 15.30 -6.83 -3.30
C VAL A 600 16.53 -7.12 -2.43
N LYS A 601 16.82 -6.30 -1.41
CA LYS A 601 17.91 -6.56 -0.46
C LYS A 601 17.66 -7.85 0.34
N LEU A 602 16.43 -8.10 0.80
CA LEU A 602 16.05 -9.35 1.46
C LEU A 602 16.20 -10.58 0.55
N TYR A 603 15.82 -10.48 -0.72
CA TYR A 603 16.00 -11.57 -1.69
C TYR A 603 17.48 -11.90 -1.92
N ALA A 604 18.36 -10.88 -2.02
CA ALA A 604 19.80 -11.08 -2.14
C ALA A 604 20.39 -11.77 -0.89
N TYR A 605 19.99 -11.31 0.32
CA TYR A 605 20.38 -11.90 1.61
C TYR A 605 19.97 -13.38 1.71
N LEU A 606 18.71 -13.70 1.45
CA LEU A 606 18.19 -15.07 1.50
C LEU A 606 18.81 -15.98 0.41
N GLN A 607 19.14 -15.44 -0.77
CA GLN A 607 19.90 -16.19 -1.78
C GLN A 607 21.34 -16.49 -1.34
N ALA A 608 22.03 -15.53 -0.70
CA ALA A 608 23.36 -15.76 -0.14
C ALA A 608 23.32 -16.81 0.98
N GLN A 609 22.29 -16.78 1.82
CA GLN A 609 22.03 -17.78 2.84
C GLN A 609 21.85 -19.19 2.25
N ILE A 610 20.98 -19.37 1.24
CA ILE A 610 20.81 -20.67 0.55
C ILE A 610 22.16 -21.17 0.01
N LYS A 611 22.93 -20.30 -0.67
CA LYS A 611 24.25 -20.64 -1.22
C LYS A 611 25.28 -21.02 -0.16
N SER A 612 25.15 -20.53 1.08
CA SER A 612 26.06 -20.87 2.19
C SER A 612 25.90 -22.31 2.72
N GLY A 613 24.80 -22.99 2.37
CA GLY A 613 24.45 -24.30 2.92
C GLY A 613 24.03 -24.30 4.41
N LYS A 614 23.99 -23.14 5.06
CA LYS A 614 23.64 -22.98 6.49
C LYS A 614 22.23 -22.38 6.64
N PRO A 615 21.16 -23.20 6.75
CA PRO A 615 19.83 -22.67 7.01
C PRO A 615 19.75 -22.06 8.41
N ARG A 616 19.25 -20.81 8.51
CA ARG A 616 18.71 -20.25 9.77
C ARG A 616 17.24 -20.59 9.84
N ARG A 617 16.76 -20.91 11.04
CA ARG A 617 15.34 -21.02 11.33
C ARG A 617 14.78 -19.66 11.70
N TYR A 618 13.55 -19.42 11.32
CA TYR A 618 12.81 -18.21 11.66
C TYR A 618 11.48 -18.61 12.30
N GLU A 619 11.02 -17.82 13.27
CA GLU A 619 9.63 -17.89 13.72
C GLU A 619 8.73 -17.25 12.66
N ALA A 620 7.64 -17.95 12.33
CA ALA A 620 6.68 -17.53 11.32
C ALA A 620 5.24 -17.69 11.84
N LEU A 621 4.43 -16.65 11.66
CA LEU A 621 2.99 -16.65 11.96
C LEU A 621 2.20 -17.01 10.70
N VAL A 622 1.25 -17.94 10.78
CA VAL A 622 0.32 -18.23 9.67
C VAL A 622 -0.68 -17.09 9.50
N THR A 623 -0.62 -16.42 8.35
CA THR A 623 -1.45 -15.25 8.01
C THR A 623 -2.55 -15.54 6.99
N ASP A 624 -2.48 -16.67 6.27
CA ASP A 624 -3.55 -17.17 5.41
C ASP A 624 -3.32 -18.64 5.05
N VAL A 625 -4.37 -19.38 4.66
CA VAL A 625 -4.26 -20.78 4.22
C VAL A 625 -5.05 -21.01 2.93
N ARG A 626 -4.43 -21.65 1.94
CA ARG A 626 -5.03 -21.99 0.65
C ARG A 626 -4.74 -23.44 0.25
N ASN A 627 -5.47 -23.94 -0.73
CA ASN A 627 -5.33 -25.30 -1.27
C ASN A 627 -3.96 -25.62 -1.91
N PHE A 628 -3.12 -24.60 -2.16
CA PHE A 628 -1.75 -24.78 -2.70
C PHE A 628 -0.63 -24.50 -1.67
N GLY A 629 -0.93 -23.88 -0.53
CA GLY A 629 0.08 -23.52 0.47
C GLY A 629 -0.44 -22.70 1.64
N ILE A 630 0.43 -22.55 2.64
CA ILE A 630 0.22 -21.77 3.85
C ILE A 630 0.98 -20.46 3.68
N PHE A 631 0.30 -19.30 3.76
CA PHE A 631 0.99 -18.01 3.80
C PHE A 631 1.41 -17.70 5.24
N ILE A 632 2.61 -17.16 5.36
CA ILE A 632 3.23 -16.83 6.62
C ILE A 632 3.77 -15.40 6.61
N ASP A 633 3.86 -14.80 7.79
CA ASP A 633 4.69 -13.62 8.05
C ASP A 633 5.88 -14.02 8.93
N VAL A 634 7.08 -13.61 8.53
CA VAL A 634 8.34 -14.03 9.15
C VAL A 634 8.92 -12.86 9.92
N ILE A 635 8.75 -12.89 11.24
CA ILE A 635 8.85 -11.72 12.13
C ILE A 635 10.27 -11.11 12.10
N ASP A 636 11.30 -11.94 12.27
CA ASP A 636 12.73 -11.57 12.17
C ASP A 636 13.10 -10.84 10.87
N LEU A 637 12.39 -11.10 9.78
CA LEU A 637 12.68 -10.54 8.45
C LEU A 637 11.77 -9.35 8.11
N GLY A 638 10.64 -9.20 8.82
CA GLY A 638 9.57 -8.26 8.47
C GLY A 638 8.98 -8.54 7.08
N MET A 639 8.81 -9.81 6.70
CA MET A 639 8.36 -10.18 5.36
C MET A 639 7.42 -11.39 5.31
N GLY A 640 6.46 -11.31 4.38
CA GLY A 640 5.60 -12.43 4.01
C GLY A 640 6.32 -13.50 3.19
N GLY A 641 5.88 -14.76 3.35
CA GLY A 641 6.36 -15.93 2.62
C GLY A 641 5.25 -16.95 2.35
N LEU A 642 5.58 -17.98 1.57
CA LEU A 642 4.70 -19.12 1.30
C LEU A 642 5.38 -20.41 1.77
N VAL A 643 4.64 -21.32 2.41
CA VAL A 643 5.01 -22.73 2.55
C VAL A 643 4.12 -23.53 1.58
N PRO A 644 4.62 -23.92 0.39
CA PRO A 644 3.87 -24.75 -0.55
C PRO A 644 3.56 -26.12 0.07
N LEU A 645 2.35 -26.66 -0.15
CA LEU A 645 2.01 -28.00 0.39
C LEU A 645 2.92 -29.11 -0.18
N SER A 646 3.50 -28.90 -1.37
CA SER A 646 4.49 -29.78 -1.99
C SER A 646 5.86 -29.82 -1.29
N LEU A 647 6.12 -28.95 -0.30
CA LEU A 647 7.31 -29.02 0.55
C LEU A 647 7.02 -29.66 1.94
N LEU A 648 5.76 -30.02 2.23
CA LEU A 648 5.36 -30.66 3.49
C LEU A 648 5.56 -32.18 3.44
N ASN A 649 6.83 -32.59 3.43
CA ASN A 649 7.23 -33.99 3.22
C ASN A 649 6.93 -34.95 4.41
N ASP A 650 6.27 -34.49 5.48
CA ASP A 650 5.93 -35.33 6.65
C ASP A 650 4.56 -36.02 6.53
N ASP A 651 3.65 -35.55 5.68
CA ASP A 651 2.31 -36.11 5.47
C ASP A 651 1.67 -35.67 4.14
N PHE A 652 0.55 -36.30 3.78
CA PHE A 652 -0.36 -35.73 2.77
C PHE A 652 -1.33 -34.77 3.45
N TYR A 653 -1.30 -33.48 3.08
CA TYR A 653 -2.12 -32.44 3.70
C TYR A 653 -3.34 -32.09 2.85
N GLU A 654 -4.52 -32.15 3.47
CA GLU A 654 -5.82 -31.84 2.84
C GLU A 654 -6.36 -30.50 3.38
N PHE A 655 -6.85 -29.62 2.50
CA PHE A 655 -7.34 -28.28 2.84
C PHE A 655 -8.83 -28.29 3.25
N ASP A 656 -9.11 -27.97 4.51
CA ASP A 656 -10.43 -27.79 5.10
C ASP A 656 -10.87 -26.33 4.87
N ALA A 657 -11.46 -26.07 3.70
CA ALA A 657 -11.83 -24.72 3.26
C ALA A 657 -12.81 -24.02 4.23
N THR A 658 -13.74 -24.78 4.82
CA THR A 658 -14.72 -24.29 5.80
C THR A 658 -14.08 -23.81 7.12
N ARG A 659 -12.83 -24.22 7.40
CA ARG A 659 -12.09 -23.83 8.62
C ARG A 659 -10.73 -23.20 8.34
N VAL A 660 -10.48 -22.77 7.10
CA VAL A 660 -9.27 -22.08 6.60
C VAL A 660 -7.97 -22.69 7.17
N ARG A 661 -7.80 -24.01 6.98
CA ARG A 661 -6.69 -24.77 7.55
C ARG A 661 -6.33 -25.99 6.70
N VAL A 662 -5.11 -26.48 6.82
CA VAL A 662 -4.70 -27.79 6.29
C VAL A 662 -4.57 -28.82 7.40
N HIS A 663 -4.83 -30.09 7.07
CA HIS A 663 -4.68 -31.19 8.01
C HIS A 663 -4.00 -32.40 7.37
N GLY A 664 -2.99 -32.94 8.05
CA GLY A 664 -2.25 -34.12 7.64
C GLY A 664 -3.09 -35.40 7.81
N ARG A 665 -3.21 -36.18 6.75
CA ARG A 665 -4.07 -37.38 6.67
C ARG A 665 -3.61 -38.50 7.62
N ARG A 666 -2.31 -38.70 7.79
CA ARG A 666 -1.71 -39.76 8.62
C ARG A 666 -1.36 -39.29 10.03
N THR A 667 -0.72 -38.12 10.13
CA THR A 667 -0.22 -37.50 11.37
C THR A 667 -1.31 -36.81 12.17
N ARG A 668 -2.42 -36.43 11.52
CA ARG A 668 -3.48 -35.55 12.05
C ARG A 668 -2.97 -34.16 12.48
N ARG A 669 -1.75 -33.76 12.08
CA ARG A 669 -1.23 -32.41 12.29
C ARG A 669 -2.13 -31.41 11.56
N THR A 670 -2.72 -30.47 12.30
CA THR A 670 -3.46 -29.35 11.71
C THR A 670 -2.55 -28.12 11.68
N ILE A 671 -2.66 -27.30 10.66
CA ILE A 671 -2.05 -25.96 10.57
C ILE A 671 -3.12 -24.99 10.03
N GLY A 672 -3.45 -23.96 10.79
CA GLY A 672 -4.49 -22.97 10.48
C GLY A 672 -4.05 -21.52 10.75
N LEU A 673 -4.95 -20.57 10.48
CA LEU A 673 -4.72 -19.15 10.73
C LEU A 673 -4.29 -18.90 12.18
N GLY A 674 -3.22 -18.12 12.38
CA GLY A 674 -2.69 -17.78 13.71
C GLY A 674 -1.72 -18.78 14.34
N ASP A 675 -1.50 -19.96 13.74
CA ASP A 675 -0.47 -20.89 14.24
C ASP A 675 0.94 -20.30 14.07
N ARG A 676 1.84 -20.61 15.02
CA ARG A 676 3.28 -20.29 14.95
C ARG A 676 4.07 -21.52 14.47
N LEU A 677 5.02 -21.30 13.57
CA LEU A 677 5.81 -22.33 12.90
C LEU A 677 7.31 -21.96 12.94
N GLU A 678 8.19 -22.95 13.13
CA GLU A 678 9.60 -22.81 12.71
C GLU A 678 9.70 -23.09 11.22
N VAL A 679 10.32 -22.18 10.46
CA VAL A 679 10.56 -22.33 9.02
C VAL A 679 12.00 -22.02 8.64
N GLU A 680 12.45 -22.63 7.55
CA GLU A 680 13.73 -22.35 6.89
C GLU A 680 13.45 -21.91 5.45
N VAL A 681 14.27 -21.02 4.89
CA VAL A 681 14.12 -20.63 3.48
C VAL A 681 14.42 -21.82 2.56
N ALA A 682 13.57 -22.05 1.56
CA ALA A 682 13.72 -23.14 0.59
C ALA A 682 14.06 -22.63 -0.82
N LYS A 683 13.44 -21.52 -1.26
CA LYS A 683 13.70 -20.90 -2.56
C LYS A 683 13.32 -19.42 -2.56
N VAL A 684 14.09 -18.60 -3.29
CA VAL A 684 13.77 -17.20 -3.58
C VAL A 684 13.46 -17.07 -5.08
N ASP A 685 12.36 -16.41 -5.43
CA ASP A 685 11.89 -16.23 -6.80
C ASP A 685 11.62 -14.72 -7.05
N PRO A 686 12.67 -13.93 -7.43
CA PRO A 686 12.55 -12.47 -7.52
C PRO A 686 11.54 -12.01 -8.58
N LEU A 687 11.39 -12.74 -9.69
CA LEU A 687 10.44 -12.42 -10.76
C LEU A 687 8.98 -12.53 -10.28
N LYS A 688 8.72 -13.47 -9.36
CA LYS A 688 7.43 -13.57 -8.64
C LYS A 688 7.37 -12.70 -7.39
N LYS A 689 8.44 -12.00 -7.01
CA LYS A 689 8.59 -11.32 -5.70
C LYS A 689 8.11 -12.23 -4.55
N GLN A 690 8.60 -13.47 -4.54
CA GLN A 690 8.11 -14.55 -3.67
C GLN A 690 9.27 -15.30 -3.03
N VAL A 691 9.12 -15.68 -1.76
CA VAL A 691 10.01 -16.59 -1.06
C VAL A 691 9.20 -17.81 -0.63
N ASP A 692 9.65 -18.98 -1.08
CA ASP A 692 9.15 -20.28 -0.66
C ASP A 692 9.97 -20.75 0.54
N PHE A 693 9.28 -21.10 1.63
CA PHE A 693 9.84 -21.61 2.87
C PHE A 693 9.49 -23.11 3.04
N ARG A 694 10.32 -23.84 3.79
CA ARG A 694 10.03 -25.21 4.24
C ARG A 694 9.75 -25.23 5.73
N LEU A 695 8.81 -26.07 6.13
CA LEU A 695 8.45 -26.28 7.54
C LEU A 695 9.54 -27.12 8.23
N VAL A 696 10.03 -26.65 9.39
CA VAL A 696 10.99 -27.42 10.18
C VAL A 696 10.28 -28.58 10.88
N PRO A 697 10.82 -29.82 10.86
CA PRO A 697 10.25 -30.93 11.60
C PRO A 697 10.46 -30.78 13.11
N ASP A 698 9.35 -30.61 13.84
CA ASP A 698 9.32 -30.57 15.31
C ASP A 698 10.06 -31.80 15.92
N PRO A 699 11.17 -31.59 16.66
CA PRO A 699 11.94 -32.69 17.24
C PRO A 699 11.25 -33.37 18.42
N ALA A 700 10.36 -32.67 19.15
CA ALA A 700 9.66 -33.22 20.31
C ALA A 700 8.60 -34.25 19.89
N ARG A 701 7.88 -34.01 18.78
CA ARG A 701 6.82 -34.92 18.30
C ARG A 701 7.31 -36.28 17.77
N LYS A 702 8.60 -36.44 17.47
CA LYS A 702 9.16 -37.74 17.00
C LYS A 702 9.13 -38.87 18.05
N ARG A 703 8.79 -38.60 19.32
CA ARG A 703 8.75 -39.62 20.39
C ARG A 703 7.46 -40.45 20.48
N GLY A 704 6.38 -40.08 19.79
CA GLY A 704 5.09 -40.80 19.84
C GLY A 704 5.03 -42.17 19.11
N GLY A 705 6.18 -42.77 18.78
CA GLY A 705 6.30 -43.80 17.72
C GLY A 705 6.86 -45.18 18.10
N LYS A 706 7.11 -45.48 19.39
CA LYS A 706 7.53 -46.83 19.80
C LYS A 706 6.35 -47.63 20.37
N ARG A 707 5.78 -48.51 19.54
CA ARG A 707 5.01 -49.67 20.03
C ARG A 707 5.90 -50.46 20.99
N ARG A 708 5.45 -50.73 22.22
CA ARG A 708 6.01 -51.80 23.05
C ARG A 708 5.77 -53.14 22.33
N PRO A 709 6.70 -54.11 22.40
CA PRO A 709 6.39 -55.50 22.10
C PRO A 709 5.25 -55.99 23.00
N ALA A 710 4.47 -56.96 22.51
CA ALA A 710 3.47 -57.64 23.33
C ALA A 710 4.09 -58.90 23.93
N ASP A 711 4.18 -58.97 25.25
CA ASP A 711 4.62 -60.18 25.95
C ASP A 711 3.54 -61.28 25.95
N PRO A 712 3.91 -62.56 26.07
CA PRO A 712 2.97 -63.69 25.92
C PRO A 712 2.06 -63.90 27.15
N LYS A 713 1.02 -64.72 26.97
CA LYS A 713 0.09 -65.11 28.05
C LYS A 713 0.79 -66.00 29.10
N GLY A 714 0.70 -65.62 30.37
CA GLY A 714 1.12 -66.42 31.53
C GLY A 714 -0.06 -66.64 32.51
N ASN A 715 -0.08 -67.77 33.23
CA ASN A 715 -1.31 -68.34 33.80
C ASN A 715 -1.54 -68.09 35.31
N SER A 716 -2.81 -67.92 35.68
CA SER A 716 -3.46 -68.39 36.92
C SER A 716 -3.30 -67.70 38.31
N ARG A 717 -4.49 -67.50 38.93
CA ARG A 717 -4.89 -67.78 40.34
C ARG A 717 -4.58 -66.82 41.51
N THR A 718 -5.70 -66.33 42.09
CA THR A 718 -5.97 -66.04 43.53
C THR A 718 -5.25 -64.83 44.17
N SER A 719 -5.78 -64.16 45.21
CA SER A 719 -6.82 -64.58 46.19
C SER A 719 -7.93 -63.52 46.44
N LYS A 720 -8.63 -63.59 47.59
CA LYS A 720 -9.93 -62.94 47.88
C LYS A 720 -9.81 -61.71 48.82
N SER A 721 -10.93 -60.96 48.92
CA SER A 721 -11.41 -60.19 50.09
C SER A 721 -10.87 -58.76 50.27
N ALA A 722 -11.53 -57.87 51.04
CA ALA A 722 -12.97 -57.63 51.27
C ALA A 722 -13.18 -56.32 52.05
N ARG A 723 -14.35 -55.66 51.86
CA ARG A 723 -14.82 -54.48 52.63
C ARG A 723 -13.89 -53.25 52.48
N LYS A 724 -14.25 -52.03 52.90
CA LYS A 724 -15.41 -51.52 53.66
C LYS A 724 -15.75 -50.11 53.14
N ARG A 725 -17.04 -49.74 53.08
CA ARG A 725 -17.46 -48.32 53.05
C ARG A 725 -17.36 -47.75 54.47
N PRO A 726 -17.37 -46.42 54.61
CA PRO A 726 -18.50 -45.84 55.33
C PRO A 726 -19.35 -44.90 54.47
N ALA A 727 -20.50 -44.55 55.03
CA ALA A 727 -21.33 -43.41 54.61
C ALA A 727 -20.99 -42.21 55.56
N ALA A 728 -21.65 -41.05 55.60
CA ALA A 728 -23.01 -40.74 55.18
C ALA A 728 -23.28 -39.23 55.16
N LYS A 729 -24.48 -38.87 54.66
CA LYS A 729 -25.25 -37.63 54.92
C LYS A 729 -24.62 -36.32 54.40
N GLY A 730 -25.40 -35.42 53.79
CA GLY A 730 -26.81 -35.54 53.44
C GLY A 730 -27.32 -34.38 52.57
N ALA A 731 -28.37 -34.64 51.81
CA ALA A 731 -29.06 -33.65 50.99
C ALA A 731 -30.49 -33.44 51.49
N ARG A 732 -31.06 -32.23 51.32
CA ARG A 732 -32.49 -32.00 50.99
C ARG A 732 -32.89 -30.53 50.89
N LYS A 733 -33.39 -30.14 49.71
CA LYS A 733 -34.78 -29.72 49.44
C LYS A 733 -34.99 -29.89 47.91
N ARG A 734 -35.91 -30.75 47.49
CA ARG A 734 -37.35 -30.50 47.18
C ARG A 734 -37.54 -29.69 45.88
N ARG A 735 -38.45 -30.05 44.95
CA ARG A 735 -39.48 -31.11 44.96
C ARG A 735 -39.83 -31.57 43.52
N SER A 736 -40.44 -32.74 43.40
CA SER A 736 -40.76 -33.44 42.12
C SER A 736 -42.20 -33.17 41.62
N PRO A 737 -42.55 -33.55 40.36
CA PRO A 737 -43.87 -33.29 39.74
C PRO A 737 -44.86 -34.47 39.84
N ALA A 738 -46.13 -34.25 39.44
CA ALA A 738 -47.08 -35.30 39.04
C ALA A 738 -48.30 -34.77 38.26
N ALA A 739 -48.63 -35.42 37.12
CA ALA A 739 -49.95 -35.89 36.64
C ALA A 739 -51.19 -34.93 36.54
N ASN A 740 -52.30 -35.23 35.84
CA ASN A 740 -52.70 -36.43 35.08
C ASN A 740 -53.83 -36.16 34.04
N GLY A 741 -53.87 -36.92 32.93
CA GLY A 741 -55.07 -37.22 32.09
C GLY A 741 -55.87 -36.06 31.44
N ASN A 742 -56.87 -36.27 30.57
CA ASN A 742 -57.37 -37.44 29.81
C ASN A 742 -58.46 -36.94 28.79
N ASN A 743 -58.94 -37.62 27.75
CA ASN A 743 -58.42 -38.63 26.79
C ASN A 743 -59.59 -39.11 25.88
N LYS A 744 -59.58 -38.87 24.55
CA LYS A 744 -60.40 -39.64 23.57
C LYS A 744 -59.96 -39.52 22.09
N ARG A 745 -60.42 -40.49 21.28
CA ARG A 745 -60.09 -40.73 19.85
C ARG A 745 -61.31 -40.48 18.95
N ASN A 746 -61.09 -40.41 17.64
CA ASN A 746 -61.85 -41.27 16.71
C ASN A 746 -61.06 -41.57 15.42
N ALA A 747 -61.50 -42.55 14.62
CA ALA A 747 -60.70 -43.12 13.50
C ALA A 747 -61.53 -43.72 12.35
N LYS A 748 -60.91 -43.83 11.16
CA LYS A 748 -61.10 -44.79 10.03
C LYS A 748 -60.01 -44.48 8.98
N GLN A 749 -59.21 -45.43 8.46
CA GLN A 749 -59.53 -46.44 7.42
C GLN A 749 -60.08 -45.79 6.13
N SER A 750 -59.57 -46.06 4.92
CA SER A 750 -59.03 -47.34 4.40
C SER A 750 -58.02 -47.19 3.22
N THR A 751 -57.37 -48.30 2.84
CA THR A 751 -56.77 -48.56 1.50
C THR A 751 -57.41 -49.85 0.95
N PRO A 752 -57.36 -50.16 -0.37
CA PRO A 752 -56.30 -51.08 -0.87
C PRO A 752 -55.95 -51.09 -2.39
N LYS A 753 -54.70 -51.48 -2.73
CA LYS A 753 -54.22 -52.20 -3.96
C LYS A 753 -54.45 -51.54 -5.36
N GLY A 754 -53.63 -51.77 -6.41
CA GLY A 754 -52.42 -52.60 -6.66
C GLY A 754 -51.88 -52.32 -8.09
N ALA A 755 -50.98 -53.08 -8.75
CA ALA A 755 -50.21 -54.26 -8.32
C ALA A 755 -48.88 -54.51 -9.11
N GLU A 756 -48.93 -54.71 -10.44
CA GLU A 756 -47.81 -55.20 -11.32
C GLU A 756 -47.95 -54.62 -12.77
N LYS A 757 -47.05 -54.71 -13.78
CA LYS A 757 -45.82 -55.49 -14.14
C LYS A 757 -45.12 -54.77 -15.35
N GLN A 758 -43.98 -55.13 -16.00
CA GLN A 758 -42.98 -56.21 -15.86
C GLN A 758 -41.53 -55.77 -16.21
N LYS A 759 -41.08 -55.83 -17.48
CA LYS A 759 -39.67 -55.61 -17.99
C LYS A 759 -39.63 -55.42 -19.52
N SER A 760 -38.61 -54.75 -20.07
CA SER A 760 -37.83 -55.22 -21.26
C SER A 760 -36.61 -54.35 -21.63
N THR A 761 -35.57 -54.99 -22.19
CA THR A 761 -34.46 -54.43 -23.00
C THR A 761 -34.21 -55.40 -24.16
N PRO A 762 -33.78 -54.93 -25.35
CA PRO A 762 -32.35 -54.89 -25.77
C PRO A 762 -31.92 -53.44 -26.13
N GLY A 763 -30.72 -53.07 -26.63
CA GLY A 763 -29.65 -53.78 -27.37
C GLY A 763 -29.80 -53.60 -28.90
N THR A 764 -28.80 -53.29 -29.74
CA THR A 764 -27.35 -52.99 -29.59
C THR A 764 -26.82 -52.24 -30.84
N ARG A 765 -25.60 -51.64 -30.78
CA ARG A 765 -24.80 -51.08 -31.91
C ARG A 765 -25.43 -49.86 -32.64
N ALA A 766 -24.69 -48.99 -33.34
CA ALA A 766 -23.35 -49.07 -33.93
C ALA A 766 -22.55 -47.74 -33.85
N ALA A 767 -21.31 -47.71 -34.35
CA ALA A 767 -20.43 -46.53 -34.33
C ALA A 767 -19.92 -46.11 -35.71
N ARG A 768 -19.79 -44.80 -35.93
CA ARG A 768 -18.90 -44.14 -36.91
C ARG A 768 -18.17 -43.02 -36.14
N LYS A 769 -16.84 -42.88 -36.14
CA LYS A 769 -15.89 -42.70 -37.26
C LYS A 769 -16.19 -41.47 -38.12
N GLU A 770 -15.59 -40.34 -37.73
CA GLU A 770 -15.11 -39.35 -38.69
C GLU A 770 -13.59 -39.48 -38.84
N ALA A 771 -13.02 -38.96 -39.94
CA ALA A 771 -11.66 -39.22 -40.35
C ALA A 771 -10.93 -37.93 -40.77
N SER A 772 -9.63 -37.88 -40.51
CA SER A 772 -8.75 -36.80 -40.97
C SER A 772 -8.32 -37.00 -42.44
N PRO A 773 -8.25 -35.92 -43.24
CA PRO A 773 -7.56 -35.96 -44.53
C PRO A 773 -6.05 -35.74 -44.34
N SER A 774 -5.24 -36.44 -45.14
CA SER A 774 -3.78 -36.47 -45.01
C SER A 774 -3.06 -35.72 -46.15
N ARG A 775 -1.76 -35.44 -45.93
CA ARG A 775 -0.88 -34.73 -46.87
C ARG A 775 -0.80 -35.42 -48.25
N LYS A 776 -0.83 -34.64 -49.34
CA LYS A 776 -0.16 -35.02 -50.60
C LYS A 776 1.11 -34.18 -50.81
N ARG A 777 2.22 -34.87 -51.09
CA ARG A 777 3.47 -34.27 -51.60
C ARG A 777 3.35 -34.03 -53.11
N ARG A 778 3.96 -32.96 -53.62
CA ARG A 778 4.60 -32.96 -54.94
C ARG A 778 5.95 -32.22 -54.83
N ARG A 779 6.88 -32.48 -55.75
CA ARG A 779 8.33 -32.15 -55.57
C ARG A 779 8.93 -31.66 -56.90
N ARG A 780 10.00 -30.86 -56.77
CA ARG A 780 11.12 -30.62 -57.71
C ARG A 780 11.01 -29.49 -58.77
N ARG A 781 12.21 -28.97 -59.06
CA ARG A 781 12.67 -27.95 -60.04
C ARG A 781 12.30 -26.48 -59.72
N SER A 782 13.18 -25.47 -59.59
CA SER A 782 14.64 -25.21 -59.73
C SER A 782 15.10 -24.37 -60.95
N ARG A 783 15.41 -23.09 -60.70
CA ARG A 783 16.30 -22.10 -61.38
C ARG A 783 16.09 -20.77 -60.60
N SER A 784 17.00 -19.84 -60.27
CA SER A 784 18.44 -19.51 -60.48
C SER A 784 18.56 -18.11 -61.10
N GLY A 785 19.25 -17.18 -60.44
CA GLY A 785 19.33 -15.74 -60.78
C GLY A 785 18.91 -14.89 -59.56
N SER A 786 19.72 -14.09 -58.86
CA SER A 786 21.03 -13.42 -59.05
C SER A 786 20.94 -11.93 -59.47
N ALA A 787 21.82 -11.11 -58.87
CA ALA A 787 22.03 -9.65 -59.08
C ALA A 787 20.88 -8.70 -58.68
N ARG A 788 21.12 -7.42 -58.34
CA ARG A 788 22.20 -6.75 -57.55
C ARG A 788 21.77 -5.27 -57.31
N ASN A 789 22.43 -4.60 -56.36
CA ASN A 789 22.54 -3.13 -56.21
C ASN A 789 21.26 -2.26 -56.32
N ARG A 790 20.80 -1.73 -55.18
CA ARG A 790 21.28 -0.42 -54.67
C ARG A 790 21.09 -0.35 -53.16
#